data_AF-A0A6P4ELL2-F1
#
_entry.id   AF-A0A6P4ELL2-F1
#
_cell.length_a   1.000
_cell.length_b   1.000
_cell.length_c   1.000
_cell.angle_alpha   90.00
_cell.angle_beta   90.00
_cell.angle_gamma   90.00
#
_symmetry.space_group_name_H-M   'P 1'
#
loop_
_entity.id
_entity.type
_entity.pdbx_description
1 polymer ?
#
loop_
_entity_poly.entity_id
_entity_poly.type
_entity_poly.pdbx_seq_one_letter_code
_entity_poly.pdbx_strand_id
1 'polypeptide(L)'
;MAVHKAPNCLIQLLLLVWKNFSMLLGRKCYMMGLIIFFAIIPLILMSLRLIPLLRRKPQIRGPIPTFGLHGRIPSNIYFSPQAPLLEALVKEINGSKITAFQNSRKLQEALVDFPDENDVVIGIDFAEGWTEWPDQLSFVLRVPKLSASDDDMFGLFGSYSYYENGFLAVQQALSKAHINHKCKQLNKCPKEIKFPEFRDLPSPPIFATVYTNYLQTIGQFFIEMIACFVVVSLTKYIVQEKELQLKETLHLLGVGSGLQWLAWYVQSFIILLIGSAVLTLCWKVVLPNSEISFLPFTHWSLVLFVLLVLGHCWICFSFLMSSLLSTTSLLPLITVLSVIATQFPYSFLHSVGCPLGLNAFISLFLLSGYTLLVDGVCNWDFYGVGLQWDNLFEIAWPGDTISVGHILLIMLLASFVSLLICLYMEQIRPGTYGVPRPWHFPCSCCCPTENLLPYKRLFYRCLGINRAAPDVERSEVELIEADPEGKTVGVQIIGLSKTFGKMEAVRHISFDMFEDQITVLMGHNGAGKTTLISMLAGFIPPTSGTALVNGYDIQREPRQARRCIGLCPQQNVLFKHLSSASHIWFFSRLRGLRGAEVKAEVDKYLEQLNLKGKKKAAARNLSGGTQRRLSVACALCGGVKVLICDEPSTGLDPGARRELWKLILEAKKGCTVLLTTHQLDDGEVLSDRMVIISDGQVRCIGSLPFLKKQVDASCLLTCETRKRCDVDKLTSLISLHVGSIIPFSIMGRDVCYKLPLSKSISFSRMFRDLEHQKNDLKVRGFGMSSVGLEEIFMSFGEEERDSRNSGGAEKNDEADDDVENEDYDQEESEPNCGSQWRAMMIKKYLSFFENKVYFVLLLLIPIVYYLSTLISATDPQNLPRIPKDPEK
;
A
#
# COMPACT_ATOMS: atom_id res chain seq x y z
N MET A 1 43.47 -2.63 5.19
CA MET A 1 42.51 -1.68 4.61
C MET A 1 41.54 -1.25 5.69
N ALA A 2 41.41 0.05 5.94
CA ALA A 2 40.59 0.60 7.02
C ALA A 2 39.09 0.40 6.71
N VAL A 3 38.33 -0.16 7.65
CA VAL A 3 36.87 -0.18 7.58
C VAL A 3 36.39 1.28 7.57
N HIS A 4 35.86 1.75 6.44
CA HIS A 4 35.43 3.15 6.32
C HIS A 4 34.36 3.46 7.38
N LYS A 5 34.53 4.62 8.04
CA LYS A 5 33.59 5.06 9.09
C LYS A 5 32.21 5.26 8.47
N ALA A 6 31.21 4.56 9.02
CA ALA A 6 29.85 4.64 8.51
C ALA A 6 29.36 6.09 8.42
N PRO A 7 28.57 6.44 7.40
CA PRO A 7 28.04 7.79 7.25
C PRO A 7 27.16 8.15 8.46
N ASN A 8 27.29 9.40 8.93
CA ASN A 8 26.43 9.95 9.98
C ASN A 8 24.95 9.88 9.55
N CYS A 9 24.02 9.80 10.50
CA CYS A 9 22.58 9.71 10.22
C CYS A 9 22.07 10.84 9.30
N LEU A 10 22.61 12.05 9.41
CA LEU A 10 22.27 13.17 8.54
C LEU A 10 22.70 12.93 7.08
N ILE A 11 23.88 12.35 6.85
CA ILE A 11 24.34 11.99 5.51
C ILE A 11 23.47 10.88 4.93
N GLN A 12 23.13 9.88 5.74
CA GLN A 12 22.20 8.82 5.33
C GLN A 12 20.83 9.40 4.94
N LEU A 13 20.30 10.36 5.71
CA LEU A 13 19.03 11.02 5.40
C LEU A 13 19.10 11.76 4.06
N LEU A 14 20.16 12.57 3.86
CA LEU A 14 20.35 13.31 2.62
C LEU A 14 20.48 12.38 1.40
N LEU A 15 21.17 11.24 1.54
CA LEU A 15 21.26 10.23 0.50
C LEU A 15 19.90 9.60 0.18
N LEU A 16 19.10 9.29 1.21
CA LEU A 16 17.75 8.74 1.02
C LEU A 16 16.82 9.76 0.36
N VAL A 17 16.87 11.03 0.77
CA VAL A 17 16.09 12.12 0.16
C VAL A 17 16.52 12.32 -1.30
N TRP A 18 17.82 12.31 -1.59
CA TRP A 18 18.33 12.37 -2.97
C TRP A 18 17.86 11.18 -3.81
N LYS A 19 17.90 9.96 -3.26
CA LYS A 19 17.40 8.74 -3.91
C LYS A 19 15.92 8.90 -4.26
N ASN A 20 15.14 9.34 -3.28
CA ASN A 20 13.72 9.59 -3.37
C ASN A 20 13.37 10.60 -4.49
N PHE A 21 14.06 11.75 -4.56
CA PHE A 21 13.91 12.72 -5.65
C PHE A 21 14.37 12.18 -7.00
N SER A 22 15.47 11.45 -7.05
CA SER A 22 15.95 10.83 -8.31
C SER A 22 14.97 9.79 -8.84
N MET A 23 14.36 9.00 -7.95
CA MET A 23 13.29 8.06 -8.29
C MET A 23 12.03 8.78 -8.77
N LEU A 24 11.68 9.91 -8.17
CA LEU A 24 10.56 10.75 -8.58
C LEU A 24 10.70 11.25 -10.02
N LEU A 25 11.87 11.77 -10.37
CA LEU A 25 12.18 12.23 -11.73
C LEU A 25 12.04 11.10 -12.78
N GLY A 26 12.34 9.86 -12.40
CA GLY A 26 12.15 8.69 -13.24
C GLY A 26 10.69 8.22 -13.39
N ARG A 27 9.77 8.71 -12.54
CA ARG A 27 8.33 8.39 -12.55
C ARG A 27 7.54 9.45 -13.32
N LYS A 28 7.71 9.46 -14.65
CA LYS A 28 7.11 10.47 -15.56
C LYS A 28 5.59 10.64 -15.36
N CYS A 29 4.82 9.57 -15.25
CA CYS A 29 3.35 9.66 -15.11
C CYS A 29 2.92 10.39 -13.82
N TYR A 30 3.65 10.18 -12.73
CA TYR A 30 3.35 10.86 -11.46
C TYR A 30 3.76 12.32 -11.48
N MET A 31 4.90 12.65 -12.09
CA MET A 31 5.29 14.05 -12.33
C MET A 31 4.27 14.78 -13.21
N MET A 32 3.81 14.15 -14.30
CA MET A 32 2.74 14.72 -15.14
C MET A 32 1.46 14.90 -14.34
N GLY A 33 1.06 13.91 -13.53
CA GLY A 33 -0.10 14.02 -12.64
C GLY A 33 0.03 15.20 -11.66
N LEU A 34 1.18 15.36 -11.00
CA LEU A 34 1.43 16.49 -10.10
C LEU A 34 1.31 17.84 -10.83
N ILE A 35 1.84 17.96 -12.05
CA ILE A 35 1.72 19.19 -12.84
C ILE A 35 0.26 19.44 -13.25
N ILE A 36 -0.46 18.39 -13.64
CA ILE A 36 -1.88 18.50 -14.01
C ILE A 36 -2.71 18.99 -12.81
N PHE A 37 -2.56 18.33 -11.66
CA PHE A 37 -3.34 18.63 -10.46
C PHE A 37 -2.93 19.92 -9.76
N PHE A 38 -1.65 20.30 -9.72
CA PHE A 38 -1.23 21.51 -8.98
C PHE A 38 -1.05 22.76 -9.85
N ALA A 39 -0.95 22.63 -11.19
CA ALA A 39 -0.73 23.78 -12.07
C ALA A 39 -1.80 23.90 -13.16
N ILE A 40 -2.06 22.86 -13.96
CA ILE A 40 -2.94 22.97 -15.14
C ILE A 40 -4.40 23.16 -14.74
N ILE A 41 -4.95 22.28 -13.91
CA ILE A 41 -6.37 22.36 -13.54
C ILE A 41 -6.68 23.63 -12.73
N PRO A 42 -5.86 24.06 -11.74
CA PRO A 42 -6.08 25.35 -11.07
C PRO A 42 -6.10 26.53 -12.05
N LEU A 43 -5.25 26.50 -13.07
CA LEU A 43 -5.20 27.54 -14.10
C LEU A 43 -6.43 27.51 -15.02
N ILE A 44 -6.95 26.32 -15.36
CA ILE A 44 -8.23 26.17 -16.07
C ILE A 44 -9.39 26.71 -15.21
N LEU A 45 -9.45 26.34 -13.93
CA LEU A 45 -10.46 26.83 -12.99
C LEU A 45 -10.38 28.35 -12.80
N MET A 46 -9.18 28.93 -12.88
CA MET A 46 -8.99 30.38 -12.92
C MET A 46 -9.53 30.98 -14.23
N SER A 47 -9.29 30.34 -15.37
CA SER A 47 -9.71 30.84 -16.68
C SER A 47 -11.22 30.92 -16.86
N LEU A 48 -11.97 29.97 -16.26
CA LEU A 48 -13.44 29.97 -16.24
C LEU A 48 -14.01 31.24 -15.59
N ARG A 49 -13.23 31.94 -14.76
CA ARG A 49 -13.66 33.13 -14.02
C ARG A 49 -13.47 34.44 -14.78
N LEU A 50 -12.76 34.40 -15.90
CA LEU A 50 -12.63 35.56 -16.80
C LEU A 50 -13.91 35.80 -17.62
N ILE A 51 -14.86 34.85 -17.62
CA ILE A 51 -16.12 34.92 -18.38
C ILE A 51 -17.05 35.99 -17.78
N PRO A 52 -17.34 37.10 -18.49
CA PRO A 52 -18.12 38.23 -17.94
C PRO A 52 -19.60 37.90 -17.67
N LEU A 53 -20.17 36.92 -18.38
CA LEU A 53 -21.56 36.47 -18.24
C LEU A 53 -21.90 35.95 -16.84
N LEU A 54 -20.89 35.47 -16.09
CA LEU A 54 -21.04 34.92 -14.74
C LEU A 54 -20.86 36.00 -13.66
N ARG A 55 -20.60 37.26 -14.04
CA ARG A 55 -20.20 38.37 -13.17
C ARG A 55 -21.37 39.28 -12.77
N ARG A 56 -22.56 38.71 -12.51
CA ARG A 56 -23.69 39.49 -11.98
C ARG A 56 -23.35 39.93 -10.55
N LYS A 57 -23.38 41.25 -10.30
CA LYS A 57 -23.18 41.79 -8.95
C LYS A 57 -24.22 41.20 -8.00
N PRO A 58 -23.86 40.87 -6.74
CA PRO A 58 -24.85 40.57 -5.72
C PRO A 58 -25.82 41.74 -5.67
N GLN A 59 -27.10 41.49 -5.98
CA GLN A 59 -28.13 42.42 -5.57
C GLN A 59 -28.13 42.34 -4.06
N ILE A 60 -27.54 43.34 -3.41
CA ILE A 60 -27.85 43.68 -2.03
C ILE A 60 -29.32 44.09 -2.07
N ARG A 61 -30.25 43.11 -2.05
CA ARG A 61 -31.62 43.41 -1.67
C ARG A 61 -31.48 43.83 -0.21
N GLY A 62 -31.56 45.14 0.02
CA GLY A 62 -31.72 45.70 1.35
C GLY A 62 -32.95 45.08 2.04
N PRO A 63 -33.27 45.48 3.28
CA PRO A 63 -34.45 44.98 3.98
C PRO A 63 -35.64 45.02 3.03
N ILE A 64 -36.35 43.89 2.91
CA ILE A 64 -37.53 43.77 2.07
C ILE A 64 -38.41 44.97 2.42
N PRO A 65 -38.81 45.80 1.43
CA PRO A 65 -39.61 46.98 1.73
C PRO A 65 -40.80 46.55 2.58
N THR A 66 -40.96 47.18 3.73
CA THR A 66 -42.10 47.00 4.63
C THR A 66 -43.36 47.47 3.90
N PHE A 67 -43.86 46.65 2.99
CA PHE A 67 -45.19 46.82 2.46
C PHE A 67 -46.13 46.51 3.62
N GLY A 68 -47.04 47.44 3.92
CA GLY A 68 -48.16 47.10 4.81
C GLY A 68 -48.80 45.81 4.29
N LEU A 69 -49.08 44.86 5.19
CA LEU A 69 -49.63 43.52 4.90
C LEU A 69 -51.01 43.53 4.20
N HIS A 70 -51.43 44.66 3.66
CA HIS A 70 -52.70 44.89 2.97
C HIS A 70 -52.60 44.76 1.44
N GLY A 71 -51.44 44.35 0.89
CA GLY A 71 -51.16 44.47 -0.54
C GLY A 71 -51.63 43.35 -1.47
N ARG A 72 -51.67 42.08 -1.05
CA ARG A 72 -52.00 40.96 -1.94
C ARG A 72 -52.68 39.81 -1.18
N ILE A 73 -54.00 39.91 -1.01
CA ILE A 73 -54.80 38.71 -0.72
C ILE A 73 -54.83 37.90 -2.03
N PRO A 74 -54.51 36.60 -2.01
CA PRO A 74 -54.50 35.77 -3.22
C PRO A 74 -55.86 35.80 -3.91
N SER A 75 -55.84 35.78 -5.25
CA SER A 75 -57.04 35.81 -6.09
C SER A 75 -57.91 34.57 -5.88
N ASN A 76 -57.29 33.42 -5.60
CA ASN A 76 -57.92 32.12 -5.44
C ASN A 76 -57.75 31.58 -4.00
N ILE A 77 -58.87 31.39 -3.30
CA ILE A 77 -58.89 30.83 -1.94
C ILE A 77 -59.73 29.54 -1.94
N TYR A 78 -59.10 28.43 -1.58
CA TYR A 78 -59.73 27.11 -1.47
C TYR A 78 -59.98 26.83 0.02
N PHE A 79 -61.13 26.28 0.40
CA PHE A 79 -61.35 25.91 1.81
C PHE A 79 -62.09 24.60 2.03
N SER A 80 -61.88 23.96 3.18
CA SER A 80 -62.52 22.71 3.59
C SER A 80 -62.73 22.68 5.12
N PRO A 81 -63.81 22.05 5.64
CA PRO A 81 -64.94 21.44 4.94
C PRO A 81 -65.99 22.48 4.50
N GLN A 82 -66.82 22.11 3.52
CA GLN A 82 -67.92 22.97 3.05
C GLN A 82 -69.00 23.09 4.14
N ALA A 83 -69.02 24.22 4.85
CA ALA A 83 -70.02 24.56 5.86
C ALA A 83 -70.46 26.04 5.73
N PRO A 84 -71.73 26.37 6.02
CA PRO A 84 -72.27 27.71 5.75
C PRO A 84 -71.63 28.81 6.59
N LEU A 85 -71.27 28.52 7.85
CA LEU A 85 -70.56 29.47 8.73
C LEU A 85 -69.11 29.72 8.27
N LEU A 86 -68.42 28.68 7.79
CA LEU A 86 -67.07 28.81 7.25
C LEU A 86 -67.08 29.59 5.93
N GLU A 87 -68.08 29.38 5.08
CA GLU A 87 -68.24 30.13 3.84
C GLU A 87 -68.49 31.63 4.10
N ALA A 88 -69.28 31.97 5.14
CA ALA A 88 -69.47 33.36 5.56
C ALA A 88 -68.16 34.00 6.04
N LEU A 89 -67.38 33.28 6.84
CA LEU A 89 -66.07 33.73 7.33
C LEU A 89 -65.05 33.93 6.21
N VAL A 90 -64.98 33.01 5.24
CA VAL A 90 -64.03 33.12 4.12
C VAL A 90 -64.46 34.20 3.12
N LYS A 91 -65.76 34.48 2.97
CA LYS A 91 -66.26 35.60 2.15
C LYS A 91 -65.90 36.97 2.71
N GLU A 92 -65.72 37.11 4.03
CA GLU A 92 -65.23 38.36 4.64
C GLU A 92 -63.78 38.71 4.25
N ILE A 93 -63.03 37.76 3.65
CA ILE A 93 -61.61 37.91 3.31
C ILE A 93 -61.37 38.62 1.97
N ASN A 94 -62.41 39.06 1.23
CA ASN A 94 -62.27 39.80 -0.05
C ASN A 94 -61.42 39.06 -1.13
N GLY A 95 -61.46 37.73 -1.18
CA GLY A 95 -60.86 36.95 -2.27
C GLY A 95 -61.72 36.99 -3.55
N SER A 96 -61.10 37.08 -4.73
CA SER A 96 -61.84 37.19 -6.01
C SER A 96 -62.54 35.90 -6.45
N LYS A 97 -61.99 34.73 -6.06
CA LYS A 97 -62.54 33.40 -6.37
C LYS A 97 -62.38 32.50 -5.13
N ILE A 98 -63.50 32.09 -4.54
CA ILE A 98 -63.54 31.21 -3.36
C ILE A 98 -64.17 29.88 -3.76
N THR A 99 -63.49 28.76 -3.54
CA THR A 99 -64.02 27.41 -3.81
C THR A 99 -64.00 26.55 -2.55
N ALA A 100 -65.09 25.83 -2.32
CA ALA A 100 -65.27 24.96 -1.15
C ALA A 100 -65.09 23.49 -1.54
N PHE A 101 -64.42 22.73 -0.69
CA PHE A 101 -64.20 21.29 -0.86
C PHE A 101 -64.74 20.51 0.33
N GLN A 102 -65.35 19.35 0.06
CA GLN A 102 -65.97 18.51 1.08
C GLN A 102 -64.97 18.02 2.13
N ASN A 103 -63.76 17.63 1.71
CA ASN A 103 -62.73 17.06 2.58
C ASN A 103 -61.36 17.65 2.28
N SER A 104 -60.52 17.72 3.31
CA SER A 104 -59.11 18.14 3.26
C SER A 104 -58.29 17.46 2.14
N ARG A 105 -58.55 16.17 1.85
CA ARG A 105 -57.88 15.44 0.76
C ARG A 105 -58.19 15.99 -0.63
N LYS A 106 -59.45 16.31 -0.93
CA LYS A 106 -59.86 16.88 -2.22
C LYS A 106 -59.33 18.31 -2.39
N LEU A 107 -59.26 19.07 -1.30
CA LEU A 107 -58.60 20.37 -1.28
C LEU A 107 -57.11 20.23 -1.61
N GLN A 108 -56.44 19.23 -1.05
CA GLN A 108 -55.02 18.98 -1.33
C GLN A 108 -54.78 18.57 -2.78
N GLU A 109 -55.60 17.67 -3.34
CA GLU A 109 -55.54 17.30 -4.77
C GLU A 109 -55.72 18.53 -5.67
N ALA A 110 -56.70 19.38 -5.38
CA ALA A 110 -56.96 20.60 -6.15
C ALA A 110 -55.84 21.66 -6.03
N LEU A 111 -55.11 21.70 -4.92
CA LEU A 111 -53.94 22.58 -4.77
C LEU A 111 -52.72 22.07 -5.54
N VAL A 112 -52.58 20.74 -5.69
CA VAL A 112 -51.48 20.12 -6.43
C VAL A 112 -51.69 20.25 -7.94
N ASP A 113 -52.93 20.12 -8.40
CA ASP A 113 -53.29 20.19 -9.82
C ASP A 113 -53.58 21.62 -10.32
N PHE A 114 -53.19 22.65 -9.57
CA PHE A 114 -53.49 24.04 -9.93
C PHE A 114 -52.72 24.48 -11.20
N PRO A 115 -53.40 24.91 -12.28
CA PRO A 115 -52.82 24.99 -13.63
C PRO A 115 -52.04 26.27 -13.97
N ASP A 116 -52.10 27.33 -13.16
CA ASP A 116 -51.54 28.65 -13.50
C ASP A 116 -50.26 28.98 -12.70
N GLU A 117 -49.09 29.01 -13.37
CA GLU A 117 -47.79 29.34 -12.75
C GLU A 117 -47.68 30.80 -12.24
N ASN A 118 -48.57 31.69 -12.67
CA ASN A 118 -48.51 33.13 -12.37
C ASN A 118 -49.53 33.61 -11.31
N ASP A 119 -50.44 32.75 -10.86
CA ASP A 119 -51.51 33.10 -9.93
C ASP A 119 -51.31 32.37 -8.58
N VAL A 120 -51.45 33.10 -7.46
CA VAL A 120 -51.23 32.55 -6.12
C VAL A 120 -52.54 31.94 -5.60
N VAL A 121 -52.50 30.66 -5.21
CA VAL A 121 -53.61 29.95 -4.58
C VAL A 121 -53.26 29.57 -3.13
N ILE A 122 -54.21 29.76 -2.21
CA ILE A 122 -54.09 29.30 -0.82
C ILE A 122 -55.27 28.40 -0.46
N GLY A 123 -54.99 27.25 0.14
CA GLY A 123 -55.97 26.40 0.79
C GLY A 123 -56.09 26.66 2.29
N ILE A 124 -57.31 26.67 2.80
CA ILE A 124 -57.64 26.83 4.22
C ILE A 124 -58.36 25.56 4.68
N ASP A 125 -57.71 24.80 5.55
CA ASP A 125 -58.21 23.52 6.05
C ASP A 125 -58.60 23.68 7.52
N PHE A 126 -59.90 23.67 7.79
CA PHE A 126 -60.47 23.74 9.13
C PHE A 126 -60.66 22.34 9.69
N ALA A 127 -60.41 22.16 10.99
CA ALA A 127 -60.48 20.84 11.63
C ALA A 127 -61.90 20.24 11.66
N GLU A 128 -62.93 21.10 11.74
CA GLU A 128 -64.33 20.70 11.87
C GLU A 128 -65.25 21.65 11.08
N GLY A 129 -66.39 21.15 10.59
CA GLY A 129 -67.45 21.96 10.03
C GLY A 129 -68.30 22.56 11.15
N TRP A 130 -68.09 23.84 11.47
CA TRP A 130 -68.72 24.48 12.61
C TRP A 130 -70.25 24.58 12.45
N THR A 131 -70.98 24.16 13.49
CA THR A 131 -72.42 24.43 13.68
C THR A 131 -72.66 25.70 14.50
N GLU A 132 -71.75 26.02 15.42
CA GLU A 132 -71.70 27.25 16.22
C GLU A 132 -70.33 27.91 16.12
N TRP A 133 -70.24 29.22 16.33
CA TRP A 133 -68.99 29.96 16.17
C TRP A 133 -68.01 29.67 17.34
N PRO A 134 -66.83 29.08 17.07
CA PRO A 134 -65.95 28.58 18.13
C PRO A 134 -65.31 29.72 18.93
N ASP A 135 -64.92 29.43 20.16
CA ASP A 135 -64.13 30.36 21.00
C ASP A 135 -62.65 30.40 20.61
N GLN A 136 -62.13 29.31 20.03
CA GLN A 136 -60.77 29.20 19.54
C GLN A 136 -60.78 28.93 18.03
N LEU A 137 -60.10 29.79 17.27
CA LEU A 137 -59.96 29.65 15.84
C LEU A 137 -58.77 28.74 15.50
N SER A 138 -59.05 27.51 15.03
CA SER A 138 -58.02 26.59 14.52
C SER A 138 -58.19 26.33 13.03
N PHE A 139 -57.18 26.66 12.23
CA PHE A 139 -57.12 26.38 10.80
C PHE A 139 -55.69 26.07 10.37
N VAL A 140 -55.56 25.37 9.25
CA VAL A 140 -54.28 25.08 8.61
C VAL A 140 -54.28 25.74 7.24
N LEU A 141 -53.31 26.63 7.01
CA LEU A 141 -53.08 27.19 5.67
C LEU A 141 -52.15 26.26 4.90
N ARG A 142 -52.60 25.86 3.70
CA ARG A 142 -51.87 25.01 2.76
C ARG A 142 -51.55 25.85 1.53
N VAL A 143 -50.27 26.02 1.27
CA VAL A 143 -49.78 26.76 0.10
C VAL A 143 -49.08 25.76 -0.81
N PRO A 144 -49.37 25.74 -2.12
CA PRO A 144 -48.58 24.93 -3.03
C PRO A 144 -47.14 25.42 -3.00
N LYS A 145 -46.19 24.50 -3.06
CA LYS A 145 -44.78 24.88 -3.21
C LYS A 145 -44.63 25.39 -4.64
N LEU A 146 -44.79 26.69 -4.87
CA LEU A 146 -44.30 27.28 -6.12
C LEU A 146 -42.83 26.90 -6.24
N SER A 147 -42.40 26.52 -7.44
CA SER A 147 -40.97 26.42 -7.74
C SER A 147 -40.41 27.81 -7.56
N ALA A 148 -39.93 28.12 -6.35
CA ALA A 148 -39.04 29.23 -6.15
C ALA A 148 -37.97 29.07 -7.22
N SER A 149 -37.88 30.01 -8.15
CA SER A 149 -36.83 30.03 -9.15
C SER A 149 -35.52 29.81 -8.38
N ASP A 150 -34.76 28.79 -8.77
CA ASP A 150 -33.54 28.29 -8.09
C ASP A 150 -32.44 29.37 -7.86
N ASP A 151 -32.69 30.62 -8.26
CA ASP A 151 -31.81 31.78 -8.13
C ASP A 151 -31.88 32.51 -6.77
N ASP A 152 -32.92 32.33 -5.94
CA ASP A 152 -33.04 33.06 -4.67
C ASP A 152 -32.49 32.24 -3.47
N MET A 153 -31.21 32.47 -3.17
CA MET A 153 -30.50 31.96 -1.97
C MET A 153 -31.26 32.22 -0.65
N PHE A 154 -32.14 33.24 -0.63
CA PHE A 154 -32.99 33.60 0.50
C PHE A 154 -34.25 32.73 0.65
N GLY A 155 -34.61 31.90 -0.33
CA GLY A 155 -35.70 30.93 -0.21
C GLY A 155 -35.44 29.86 0.87
N LEU A 156 -34.17 29.63 1.22
CA LEU A 156 -33.76 28.79 2.36
C LEU A 156 -34.13 29.42 3.73
N PHE A 157 -34.20 30.75 3.81
CA PHE A 157 -34.64 31.48 4.99
C PHE A 157 -36.11 31.85 4.79
N GLY A 158 -37.00 30.89 5.01
CA GLY A 158 -38.40 30.81 4.57
C GLY A 158 -39.36 31.98 4.84
N SER A 159 -38.92 33.14 5.32
CA SER A 159 -39.73 34.36 5.49
C SER A 159 -40.30 34.90 4.16
N TYR A 160 -39.50 34.98 3.10
CA TYR A 160 -39.88 35.65 1.84
C TYR A 160 -41.07 34.97 1.12
N SER A 161 -41.12 33.63 1.16
CA SER A 161 -42.20 32.84 0.56
C SER A 161 -43.55 33.08 1.23
N TYR A 162 -43.61 33.35 2.54
CA TYR A 162 -44.86 33.65 3.24
C TYR A 162 -45.43 35.04 2.88
N TYR A 163 -44.57 35.99 2.55
CA TYR A 163 -44.98 37.32 2.08
C TYR A 163 -45.52 37.27 0.65
N GLU A 164 -44.80 36.65 -0.28
CA GLU A 164 -45.21 36.58 -1.69
C GLU A 164 -46.48 35.76 -1.90
N ASN A 165 -46.63 34.66 -1.15
CA ASN A 165 -47.80 33.81 -1.25
C ASN A 165 -49.05 34.40 -0.57
N GLY A 166 -48.93 35.52 0.15
CA GLY A 166 -50.06 36.12 0.88
C GLY A 166 -50.50 35.33 2.11
N PHE A 167 -49.68 34.40 2.60
CA PHE A 167 -49.97 33.57 3.78
C PHE A 167 -50.28 34.44 5.01
N LEU A 168 -49.41 35.41 5.29
CA LEU A 168 -49.57 36.31 6.44
C LEU A 168 -50.80 37.21 6.27
N ALA A 169 -51.12 37.63 5.05
CA ALA A 169 -52.29 38.44 4.75
C ALA A 169 -53.60 37.66 5.00
N VAL A 170 -53.68 36.39 4.57
CA VAL A 170 -54.82 35.51 4.82
C VAL A 170 -54.94 35.17 6.32
N GLN A 171 -53.83 34.86 7.00
CA GLN A 171 -53.83 34.61 8.44
C GLN A 171 -54.35 35.83 9.23
N GLN A 172 -53.87 37.02 8.89
CA GLN A 172 -54.30 38.27 9.52
C GLN A 172 -55.78 38.55 9.23
N ALA A 173 -56.24 38.35 7.98
CA ALA A 173 -57.64 38.55 7.59
C ALA A 173 -58.58 37.59 8.33
N LEU A 174 -58.24 36.29 8.43
CA LEU A 174 -58.99 35.29 9.19
C LEU A 174 -59.07 35.66 10.68
N SER A 175 -57.94 36.05 11.26
CA SER A 175 -57.87 36.45 12.67
C SER A 175 -58.70 37.71 12.92
N LYS A 176 -58.64 38.70 12.03
CA LYS A 176 -59.42 39.94 12.11
C LYS A 176 -60.92 39.67 11.98
N ALA A 177 -61.34 38.83 11.03
CA ALA A 177 -62.73 38.42 10.85
C ALA A 177 -63.28 37.73 12.12
N HIS A 178 -62.52 36.80 12.69
CA HIS A 178 -62.89 36.09 13.91
C HIS A 178 -62.99 37.01 15.14
N ILE A 179 -61.98 37.88 15.35
CA ILE A 179 -62.00 38.85 16.45
C ILE A 179 -63.19 39.80 16.30
N ASN A 180 -63.46 40.31 15.09
CA ASN A 180 -64.60 41.19 14.83
C ASN A 180 -65.93 40.50 15.15
N HIS A 181 -66.10 39.24 14.76
CA HIS A 181 -67.32 38.48 15.02
C HIS A 181 -67.54 38.27 16.53
N LYS A 182 -66.50 37.84 17.27
CA LYS A 182 -66.58 37.68 18.73
C LYS A 182 -66.77 39.01 19.47
N CYS A 183 -66.15 40.09 19.01
CA CYS A 183 -66.37 41.42 19.56
C CYS A 183 -67.81 41.90 19.37
N LYS A 184 -68.43 41.61 18.22
CA LYS A 184 -69.85 41.85 17.96
C LYS A 184 -70.75 41.01 18.86
N GLN A 185 -70.46 39.71 19.03
CA GLN A 185 -71.22 38.83 19.94
C GLN A 185 -71.16 39.31 21.41
N LEU A 186 -70.01 39.82 21.85
CA LEU A 186 -69.78 40.27 23.23
C LEU A 186 -70.12 41.76 23.46
N ASN A 187 -70.64 42.48 22.45
CA ASN A 187 -70.89 43.94 22.47
C ASN A 187 -69.68 44.77 22.92
N LYS A 188 -68.46 44.31 22.62
CA LYS A 188 -67.19 44.99 22.94
C LYS A 188 -66.41 45.20 21.64
N CYS A 189 -66.88 46.10 20.79
CA CYS A 189 -66.21 46.41 19.53
C CYS A 189 -65.04 47.39 19.74
N PRO A 190 -63.78 47.00 19.51
CA PRO A 190 -62.66 47.94 19.47
C PRO A 190 -62.80 48.91 18.29
N LYS A 191 -62.39 50.17 18.47
CA LYS A 191 -62.44 51.20 17.41
C LYS A 191 -61.45 50.94 16.27
N GLU A 192 -60.34 50.25 16.55
CA GLU A 192 -59.34 49.86 15.56
C GLU A 192 -58.53 48.66 16.09
N ILE A 193 -58.48 47.55 15.34
CA ILE A 193 -57.65 46.39 15.68
C ILE A 193 -56.29 46.59 15.02
N LYS A 194 -55.28 46.94 15.81
CA LYS A 194 -53.89 47.06 15.34
C LYS A 194 -53.19 45.72 15.48
N PHE A 195 -52.80 45.15 14.34
CA PHE A 195 -51.87 44.02 14.32
C PHE A 195 -50.43 44.54 14.35
N PRO A 196 -49.48 43.78 14.93
CA PRO A 196 -48.08 44.15 14.90
C PRO A 196 -47.57 44.22 13.45
N GLU A 197 -46.78 45.26 13.14
CA GLU A 197 -46.02 45.30 11.90
C GLU A 197 -44.89 44.27 11.98
N PHE A 198 -44.87 43.30 11.06
CA PHE A 198 -43.73 42.42 10.92
C PHE A 198 -42.57 43.21 10.32
N ARG A 199 -41.45 43.27 11.05
CA ARG A 199 -40.18 43.80 10.56
C ARG A 199 -39.14 42.70 10.65
N ASP A 200 -38.44 42.46 9.55
CA ASP A 200 -37.28 41.60 9.58
C ASP A 200 -36.19 42.24 10.44
N LEU A 201 -35.46 41.41 11.18
CA LEU A 201 -34.25 41.84 11.88
C LEU A 201 -33.22 42.30 10.84
N PRO A 202 -32.50 43.41 11.10
CA PRO A 202 -31.44 43.86 10.19
C PRO A 202 -30.37 42.77 10.10
N SER A 203 -30.21 42.18 8.92
CA SER A 203 -29.15 41.21 8.64
C SER A 203 -27.86 41.92 8.18
N PRO A 204 -26.68 41.38 8.51
CA PRO A 204 -25.43 41.90 7.98
C PRO A 204 -25.41 41.76 6.44
N PRO A 205 -24.72 42.65 5.72
CA PRO A 205 -24.62 42.58 4.26
C PRO A 205 -23.95 41.25 3.86
N ILE A 206 -24.70 40.41 3.15
CA ILE A 206 -24.19 39.16 2.57
C ILE A 206 -23.52 39.49 1.23
N PHE A 207 -22.24 39.15 1.09
CA PHE A 207 -21.46 39.45 -0.11
C PHE A 207 -21.44 38.28 -1.13
N ALA A 208 -22.03 37.14 -0.77
CA ALA A 208 -22.07 35.93 -1.56
C ALA A 208 -23.10 36.01 -2.70
N THR A 209 -22.70 35.55 -3.90
CA THR A 209 -23.60 35.28 -5.03
C THR A 209 -23.80 33.78 -5.18
N VAL A 210 -24.88 33.37 -5.85
CA VAL A 210 -25.09 31.97 -6.27
C VAL A 210 -23.85 31.42 -7.00
N TYR A 211 -23.22 32.26 -7.83
CA TYR A 211 -21.99 31.91 -8.56
C TYR A 211 -20.77 31.66 -7.65
N THR A 212 -20.55 32.47 -6.61
CA THR A 212 -19.43 32.26 -5.68
C THR A 212 -19.57 30.96 -4.91
N ASN A 213 -20.80 30.58 -4.54
CA ASN A 213 -21.07 29.31 -3.85
C ASN A 213 -20.75 28.12 -4.76
N TYR A 214 -21.25 28.13 -6.00
CA TYR A 214 -20.93 27.07 -6.97
C TYR A 214 -19.42 26.95 -7.23
N LEU A 215 -18.72 28.09 -7.36
CA LEU A 215 -17.27 28.08 -7.51
C LEU A 215 -16.60 27.43 -6.29
N GLN A 216 -16.97 27.84 -5.07
CA GLN A 216 -16.41 27.27 -3.83
C GLN A 216 -16.64 25.76 -3.74
N THR A 217 -17.83 25.28 -4.07
CA THR A 217 -18.14 23.84 -4.14
C THR A 217 -17.28 23.12 -5.18
N ILE A 218 -17.09 23.68 -6.39
CA ILE A 218 -16.21 23.10 -7.42
C ILE A 218 -14.77 23.01 -6.91
N GLY A 219 -14.27 24.06 -6.24
CA GLY A 219 -12.93 24.06 -5.69
C GLY A 219 -12.77 23.10 -4.50
N GLN A 220 -13.83 22.86 -3.73
CA GLN A 220 -13.85 21.84 -2.69
C GLN A 220 -13.60 20.45 -3.30
N PHE A 221 -14.43 20.03 -4.26
CA PHE A 221 -14.27 18.75 -4.96
C PHE A 221 -12.90 18.60 -5.62
N PHE A 222 -12.35 19.72 -6.11
CA PHE A 222 -11.04 19.72 -6.73
C PHE A 222 -9.90 19.38 -5.73
N ILE A 223 -9.92 19.95 -4.53
CA ILE A 223 -8.95 19.59 -3.48
C ILE A 223 -9.14 18.13 -3.03
N GLU A 224 -10.36 17.62 -2.96
CA GLU A 224 -10.63 16.20 -2.65
C GLU A 224 -10.01 15.26 -3.69
N MET A 225 -10.09 15.66 -4.97
CA MET A 225 -9.45 14.93 -6.07
C MET A 225 -7.91 14.97 -5.96
N ILE A 226 -7.32 16.11 -5.59
CA ILE A 226 -5.88 16.21 -5.29
C ILE A 226 -5.52 15.27 -4.12
N ALA A 227 -6.31 15.28 -3.05
CA ALA A 227 -6.11 14.42 -1.88
C ALA A 227 -6.07 12.94 -2.29
N CYS A 228 -7.07 12.49 -3.07
CA CYS A 228 -7.12 11.13 -3.62
C CYS A 228 -5.87 10.80 -4.43
N PHE A 229 -5.49 11.66 -5.38
CA PHE A 229 -4.32 11.43 -6.23
C PHE A 229 -3.03 11.31 -5.42
N VAL A 230 -2.81 12.22 -4.45
CA VAL A 230 -1.62 12.26 -3.61
C VAL A 230 -1.54 11.01 -2.72
N VAL A 231 -2.62 10.69 -1.99
CA VAL A 231 -2.67 9.55 -1.06
C VAL A 231 -2.44 8.24 -1.81
N VAL A 232 -3.14 8.01 -2.92
CA VAL A 232 -3.02 6.78 -3.72
C VAL A 232 -1.60 6.63 -4.27
N SER A 233 -1.06 7.69 -4.87
CA SER A 233 0.26 7.64 -5.50
C SER A 233 1.37 7.42 -4.47
N LEU A 234 1.34 8.14 -3.36
CA LEU A 234 2.34 8.01 -2.30
C LEU A 234 2.29 6.61 -1.66
N THR A 235 1.10 6.13 -1.33
CA THR A 235 0.89 4.79 -0.77
C THR A 235 1.41 3.71 -1.73
N LYS A 236 1.09 3.81 -3.03
CA LYS A 236 1.55 2.88 -4.06
C LYS A 236 3.06 2.76 -4.11
N TYR A 237 3.77 3.88 -4.06
CA TYR A 237 5.22 3.88 -4.17
C TYR A 237 5.93 3.37 -2.92
N ILE A 238 5.38 3.63 -1.73
CA ILE A 238 5.91 3.09 -0.47
C ILE A 238 5.71 1.57 -0.44
N VAL A 239 4.51 1.08 -0.79
CA VAL A 239 4.23 -0.36 -0.84
C VAL A 239 5.04 -1.04 -1.93
N GLN A 240 5.28 -0.40 -3.09
CA GLN A 240 6.16 -0.94 -4.12
C GLN A 240 7.61 -1.13 -3.61
N GLU A 241 8.13 -0.22 -2.79
CA GLU A 241 9.47 -0.41 -2.17
C GLU A 241 9.48 -1.54 -1.14
N LYS A 242 8.37 -1.76 -0.42
CA LYS A 242 8.20 -2.90 0.50
C LYS A 242 8.10 -4.23 -0.25
N GLU A 243 7.28 -4.29 -1.30
CA GLU A 243 7.07 -5.46 -2.15
C GLU A 243 8.38 -5.91 -2.82
N LEU A 244 9.21 -4.96 -3.26
CA LEU A 244 10.55 -5.23 -3.82
C LEU A 244 11.63 -5.47 -2.75
N GLN A 245 11.29 -5.49 -1.46
CA GLN A 245 12.20 -5.72 -0.33
C GLN A 245 13.37 -4.71 -0.27
N LEU A 246 13.22 -3.55 -0.91
CA LEU A 246 14.21 -2.46 -0.88
C LEU A 246 14.33 -1.86 0.52
N LYS A 247 13.25 -1.91 1.30
CA LYS A 247 13.22 -1.42 2.68
C LYS A 247 14.12 -2.26 3.60
N GLU A 248 14.01 -3.58 3.49
CA GLU A 248 14.74 -4.55 4.31
C GLU A 248 16.23 -4.57 3.95
N THR A 249 16.57 -4.50 2.66
CA THR A 249 17.97 -4.38 2.21
C THR A 249 18.66 -3.11 2.71
N LEU A 250 17.96 -1.96 2.72
CA LEU A 250 18.50 -0.74 3.33
C LEU A 250 18.69 -0.88 4.84
N HIS A 251 17.81 -1.61 5.53
CA HIS A 251 17.95 -1.88 6.96
C HIS A 251 19.16 -2.77 7.26
N LEU A 252 19.48 -3.74 6.39
CA LEU A 252 20.72 -4.52 6.47
C LEU A 252 21.97 -3.65 6.34
N LEU A 253 21.91 -2.63 5.48
CA LEU A 253 23.01 -1.66 5.30
C LEU A 253 23.17 -0.69 6.49
N GLY A 254 22.39 -0.88 7.55
CA GLY A 254 22.46 -0.09 8.78
C GLY A 254 21.65 1.20 8.73
N VAL A 255 20.70 1.33 7.79
CA VAL A 255 19.76 2.45 7.73
C VAL A 255 18.58 2.16 8.66
N GLY A 256 18.38 2.98 9.69
CA GLY A 256 17.24 2.83 10.59
C GLY A 256 15.89 3.10 9.89
N SER A 257 14.84 2.36 10.26
CA SER A 257 13.50 2.50 9.67
C SER A 257 12.92 3.90 9.82
N GLY A 258 13.15 4.57 10.96
CA GLY A 258 12.69 5.96 11.18
C GLY A 258 13.30 6.95 10.18
N LEU A 259 14.54 6.73 9.74
CA LEU A 259 15.21 7.58 8.76
C LEU A 259 14.58 7.45 7.37
N GLN A 260 14.11 6.24 7.04
CA GLN A 260 13.44 5.97 5.76
C GLN A 260 12.07 6.66 5.72
N TRP A 261 11.30 6.60 6.81
CA TRP A 261 10.03 7.33 6.92
C TRP A 261 10.23 8.84 6.86
N LEU A 262 11.24 9.35 7.57
CA LEU A 262 11.59 10.76 7.52
C LEU A 262 11.97 11.20 6.10
N ALA A 263 12.73 10.38 5.36
CA ALA A 263 13.08 10.68 3.97
C ALA A 263 11.86 10.72 3.04
N TRP A 264 10.91 9.80 3.22
CA TRP A 264 9.63 9.82 2.51
C TRP A 264 8.79 11.05 2.88
N TYR A 265 8.73 11.39 4.16
CA TYR A 265 7.99 12.55 4.66
C TYR A 265 8.56 13.86 4.10
N VAL A 266 9.88 14.07 4.23
CA VAL A 266 10.56 15.28 3.76
C VAL A 266 10.38 15.47 2.25
N GLN A 267 10.54 14.40 1.47
CA GLN A 267 10.30 14.48 0.03
C GLN A 267 8.85 14.89 -0.28
N SER A 268 7.87 14.18 0.29
CA SER A 268 6.46 14.43 0.02
C SER A 268 6.03 15.81 0.49
N PHE A 269 6.51 16.26 1.64
CA PHE A 269 6.22 17.59 2.17
C PHE A 269 6.78 18.70 1.28
N ILE A 270 8.00 18.56 0.75
CA ILE A 270 8.56 19.55 -0.21
C ILE A 270 7.71 19.62 -1.48
N ILE A 271 7.26 18.48 -2.01
CA ILE A 271 6.39 18.44 -3.20
C ILE A 271 5.06 19.14 -2.93
N LEU A 272 4.42 18.83 -1.80
CA LEU A 272 3.15 19.45 -1.41
C LEU A 272 3.30 20.94 -1.03
N LEU A 273 4.45 21.35 -0.50
CA LEU A 273 4.77 22.76 -0.26
C LEU A 273 4.84 23.54 -1.58
N ILE A 274 5.56 23.02 -2.58
CA ILE A 274 5.62 23.64 -3.91
C ILE A 274 4.23 23.65 -4.55
N GLY A 275 3.49 22.54 -4.48
CA GLY A 275 2.13 22.44 -5.04
C GLY A 275 1.14 23.41 -4.39
N SER A 276 1.12 23.50 -3.05
CA SER A 276 0.26 24.43 -2.31
C SER A 276 0.65 25.89 -2.52
N ALA A 277 1.94 26.20 -2.67
CA ALA A 277 2.41 27.53 -3.06
C ALA A 277 1.91 27.93 -4.46
N VAL A 278 1.92 27.02 -5.43
CA VAL A 278 1.36 27.27 -6.77
C VAL A 278 -0.17 27.44 -6.70
N LEU A 279 -0.86 26.59 -5.93
CA LEU A 279 -2.32 26.68 -5.77
C LEU A 279 -2.74 28.02 -5.14
N THR A 280 -2.07 28.44 -4.08
CA THR A 280 -2.32 29.74 -3.41
C THR A 280 -1.97 30.92 -4.31
N LEU A 281 -0.88 30.82 -5.08
CA LEU A 281 -0.54 31.82 -6.09
C LEU A 281 -1.67 31.97 -7.12
N CYS A 282 -2.13 30.86 -7.71
CA CYS A 282 -3.20 30.86 -8.71
C CYS A 282 -4.55 31.34 -8.17
N TRP A 283 -4.94 30.94 -6.96
CA TRP A 283 -6.27 31.22 -6.42
C TRP A 283 -6.41 32.58 -5.74
N LYS A 284 -5.30 33.15 -5.23
CA LYS A 284 -5.33 34.38 -4.44
C LYS A 284 -4.43 35.49 -4.95
N VAL A 285 -3.19 35.19 -5.33
CA VAL A 285 -2.15 36.22 -5.57
C VAL A 285 -2.14 36.76 -6.99
N VAL A 286 -2.52 35.96 -8.00
CA VAL A 286 -2.52 36.38 -9.42
C VAL A 286 -3.65 37.37 -9.74
N LEU A 287 -4.76 37.35 -8.98
CA LEU A 287 -5.88 38.29 -9.13
C LEU A 287 -6.18 39.01 -7.80
N PRO A 288 -5.25 39.84 -7.30
CA PRO A 288 -5.47 40.57 -6.06
C PRO A 288 -6.58 41.62 -6.30
N ASN A 289 -7.55 41.70 -5.40
CA ASN A 289 -8.60 42.74 -5.34
C ASN A 289 -9.68 42.69 -6.44
N SER A 290 -10.15 41.51 -6.84
CA SER A 290 -11.34 41.39 -7.69
C SER A 290 -12.41 40.51 -7.04
N GLU A 291 -13.69 40.78 -7.34
CA GLU A 291 -14.89 39.97 -7.01
C GLU A 291 -14.83 38.50 -7.52
N ILE A 292 -13.65 38.04 -7.96
CA ILE A 292 -13.38 36.86 -8.80
C ILE A 292 -12.41 35.89 -8.08
N SER A 293 -11.82 36.30 -6.94
CA SER A 293 -10.98 35.39 -6.12
C SER A 293 -11.82 34.26 -5.52
N PHE A 294 -11.20 33.11 -5.23
CA PHE A 294 -11.91 31.95 -4.66
C PHE A 294 -12.35 32.21 -3.22
N LEU A 295 -11.47 32.91 -2.49
CA LEU A 295 -11.69 33.38 -1.14
C LEU A 295 -11.30 34.88 -1.11
N PRO A 296 -12.17 35.79 -1.58
CA PRO A 296 -11.90 37.23 -1.66
C PRO A 296 -11.39 37.87 -0.37
N PHE A 297 -11.89 37.48 0.80
CA PHE A 297 -11.60 38.19 2.05
C PHE A 297 -10.54 37.46 2.91
N THR A 298 -10.40 36.15 2.75
CA THR A 298 -9.41 35.36 3.50
C THR A 298 -7.96 35.72 3.12
N HIS A 299 -7.06 35.82 4.11
CA HIS A 299 -5.64 36.14 3.89
C HIS A 299 -4.88 35.00 3.20
N TRP A 300 -4.00 35.33 2.25
CA TRP A 300 -3.25 34.33 1.45
C TRP A 300 -2.38 33.39 2.29
N SER A 301 -1.79 33.91 3.37
CA SER A 301 -0.91 33.14 4.26
C SER A 301 -1.66 32.03 4.99
N LEU A 302 -2.93 32.27 5.33
CA LEU A 302 -3.79 31.28 5.99
C LEU A 302 -4.23 30.21 5.03
N VAL A 303 -4.56 30.57 3.78
CA VAL A 303 -4.86 29.57 2.74
C VAL A 303 -3.67 28.63 2.55
N LEU A 304 -2.45 29.17 2.49
CA LEU A 304 -1.24 28.35 2.40
C LEU A 304 -1.05 27.46 3.63
N PHE A 305 -1.22 28.02 4.83
CA PHE A 305 -1.12 27.28 6.09
C PHE A 305 -2.12 26.12 6.17
N VAL A 306 -3.39 26.37 5.84
CA VAL A 306 -4.45 25.35 5.80
C VAL A 306 -4.09 24.23 4.81
N LEU A 307 -3.67 24.57 3.60
CA LEU A 307 -3.26 23.58 2.59
C LEU A 307 -2.03 22.76 3.04
N LEU A 308 -1.10 23.35 3.78
CA LEU A 308 0.06 22.63 4.33
C LEU A 308 -0.33 21.67 5.45
N VAL A 309 -1.27 22.06 6.31
CA VAL A 309 -1.83 21.18 7.34
C VAL A 309 -2.58 20.01 6.69
N LEU A 310 -3.41 20.27 5.68
CA LEU A 310 -4.08 19.23 4.90
C LEU A 310 -3.07 18.30 4.21
N GLY A 311 -2.02 18.86 3.60
CA GLY A 311 -0.94 18.08 3.00
C GLY A 311 -0.21 17.18 4.00
N HIS A 312 0.03 17.66 5.22
CA HIS A 312 0.57 16.84 6.31
C HIS A 312 -0.38 15.68 6.67
N CYS A 313 -1.68 15.95 6.80
CA CYS A 313 -2.68 14.92 7.08
C CYS A 313 -2.74 13.85 5.97
N TRP A 314 -2.67 14.25 4.68
CA TRP A 314 -2.62 13.32 3.55
C TRP A 314 -1.37 12.42 3.58
N ILE A 315 -0.20 12.98 3.93
CA ILE A 315 1.03 12.19 4.07
C ILE A 315 0.86 11.15 5.19
N CYS A 316 0.42 11.56 6.37
CA CYS A 316 0.27 10.65 7.51
C CYS A 316 -0.77 9.55 7.23
N PHE A 317 -1.90 9.89 6.60
CA PHE A 317 -2.89 8.91 6.16
C PHE A 317 -2.33 7.93 5.12
N SER A 318 -1.53 8.41 4.17
CA SER A 318 -0.85 7.51 3.20
C SER A 318 0.12 6.54 3.87
N PHE A 319 0.81 6.97 4.94
CA PHE A 319 1.69 6.11 5.71
C PHE A 319 0.92 5.03 6.46
N LEU A 320 -0.21 5.40 7.09
CA LEU A 320 -1.13 4.45 7.70
C LEU A 320 -1.59 3.40 6.68
N MET A 321 -2.11 3.81 5.53
CA MET A 321 -2.55 2.90 4.47
C MET A 321 -1.43 2.00 3.95
N SER A 322 -0.22 2.54 3.80
CA SER A 322 0.95 1.77 3.37
C SER A 322 1.41 0.72 4.39
N SER A 323 1.01 0.83 5.66
CA SER A 323 1.29 -0.16 6.71
C SER A 323 0.32 -1.33 6.70
N LEU A 324 -0.91 -1.11 6.22
CA LEU A 324 -1.98 -2.11 6.17
C LEU A 324 -1.88 -3.02 4.93
N LEU A 325 -1.27 -2.51 3.85
CA LEU A 325 -1.23 -3.16 2.54
C LEU A 325 0.18 -3.73 2.25
N SER A 326 0.24 -4.96 1.75
CA SER A 326 1.49 -5.66 1.40
C SER A 326 1.74 -5.75 -0.11
N THR A 327 0.70 -5.67 -0.95
CA THR A 327 0.80 -5.85 -2.41
C THR A 327 0.33 -4.61 -3.17
N THR A 328 0.85 -4.39 -4.37
CA THR A 328 0.52 -3.20 -5.18
C THR A 328 -0.69 -3.35 -6.11
N SER A 329 -1.21 -4.57 -6.32
CA SER A 329 -2.25 -4.85 -7.32
C SER A 329 -3.62 -4.27 -6.97
N LEU A 330 -4.12 -4.55 -5.77
CA LEU A 330 -5.42 -4.04 -5.27
C LEU A 330 -5.31 -2.71 -4.53
N LEU A 331 -4.08 -2.22 -4.34
CA LEU A 331 -3.78 -1.06 -3.51
C LEU A 331 -4.54 0.19 -3.94
N PRO A 332 -4.55 0.63 -5.22
CA PRO A 332 -5.24 1.86 -5.60
C PRO A 332 -6.72 1.82 -5.24
N LEU A 333 -7.40 0.70 -5.50
CA LEU A 333 -8.81 0.51 -5.19
C LEU A 333 -9.08 0.62 -3.69
N ILE A 334 -8.34 -0.12 -2.87
CA ILE A 334 -8.53 -0.11 -1.40
C ILE A 334 -8.24 1.27 -0.83
N THR A 335 -7.19 1.95 -1.31
CA THR A 335 -6.85 3.30 -0.85
C THR A 335 -7.91 4.34 -1.23
N VAL A 336 -8.44 4.31 -2.44
CA VAL A 336 -9.52 5.23 -2.87
C VAL A 336 -10.79 4.98 -2.05
N LEU A 337 -11.21 3.72 -1.92
CA LEU A 337 -12.38 3.36 -1.11
C LEU A 337 -12.21 3.79 0.35
N SER A 338 -11.01 3.63 0.92
CA SER A 338 -10.72 4.07 2.28
C SER A 338 -10.77 5.60 2.43
N VAL A 339 -10.30 6.36 1.44
CA VAL A 339 -10.41 7.84 1.46
C VAL A 339 -11.87 8.26 1.39
N ILE A 340 -12.65 7.69 0.46
CA ILE A 340 -14.09 7.98 0.32
C ILE A 340 -14.84 7.59 1.60
N ALA A 341 -14.47 6.47 2.23
CA ALA A 341 -15.09 6.04 3.48
C ALA A 341 -14.92 7.07 4.63
N THR A 342 -13.85 7.87 4.60
CA THR A 342 -13.67 8.97 5.58
C THR A 342 -14.64 10.14 5.39
N GLN A 343 -15.50 10.13 4.36
CA GLN A 343 -16.52 11.15 4.14
C GLN A 343 -17.86 10.82 4.82
N PHE A 344 -18.16 9.54 5.01
CA PHE A 344 -19.46 9.11 5.54
C PHE A 344 -19.84 9.78 6.88
N PRO A 345 -18.94 9.97 7.87
CA PRO A 345 -19.30 10.61 9.13
C PRO A 345 -19.95 12.00 8.95
N TYR A 346 -19.42 12.84 8.07
CA TYR A 346 -20.03 14.14 7.77
C TYR A 346 -21.41 13.96 7.13
N SER A 347 -21.54 13.13 6.09
CA SER A 347 -22.81 12.98 5.36
C SER A 347 -23.97 12.42 6.20
N PHE A 348 -23.69 11.60 7.22
CA PHE A 348 -24.73 10.97 8.05
C PHE A 348 -24.98 11.66 9.40
N LEU A 349 -23.92 12.19 10.03
CA LEU A 349 -24.02 12.70 11.39
C LEU A 349 -24.15 14.23 11.45
N HIS A 350 -23.73 14.95 10.41
CA HIS A 350 -23.79 16.40 10.43
C HIS A 350 -25.22 16.91 10.23
N SER A 351 -25.68 17.71 11.19
CA SER A 351 -26.91 18.48 11.12
C SER A 351 -26.68 19.87 11.72
N VAL A 352 -27.53 20.83 11.34
CA VAL A 352 -27.47 22.20 11.86
C VAL A 352 -27.68 22.17 13.38
N GLY A 353 -26.72 22.73 14.15
CA GLY A 353 -26.77 22.75 15.61
C GLY A 353 -26.21 21.52 16.33
N CYS A 354 -25.37 20.70 15.67
CA CYS A 354 -24.71 19.56 16.29
C CYS A 354 -23.85 19.93 17.52
N PRO A 355 -23.82 19.09 18.57
CA PRO A 355 -23.02 19.33 19.76
C PRO A 355 -21.51 19.27 19.45
N LEU A 356 -20.71 20.04 20.21
CA LEU A 356 -19.26 20.15 20.04
C LEU A 356 -18.55 18.78 19.92
N GLY A 357 -18.92 17.82 20.78
CA GLY A 357 -18.29 16.50 20.80
C GLY A 357 -18.49 15.70 19.51
N LEU A 358 -19.65 15.85 18.85
CA LEU A 358 -19.95 15.18 17.60
C LEU A 358 -19.19 15.83 16.43
N ASN A 359 -19.12 17.16 16.39
CA ASN A 359 -18.29 17.88 15.40
C ASN A 359 -16.80 17.56 15.58
N ALA A 360 -16.32 17.43 16.82
CA ALA A 360 -14.96 16.97 17.11
C ALA A 360 -14.72 15.54 16.59
N PHE A 361 -15.66 14.62 16.78
CA PHE A 361 -15.57 13.26 16.25
C PHE A 361 -15.54 13.22 14.72
N ILE A 362 -16.41 13.98 14.04
CA ILE A 362 -16.43 14.10 12.58
C ILE A 362 -15.07 14.61 12.07
N SER A 363 -14.48 15.59 12.76
CA SER A 363 -13.18 16.18 12.37
C SER A 363 -11.97 15.26 12.50
N LEU A 364 -12.09 14.09 13.15
CA LEU A 364 -11.02 13.09 13.20
C LEU A 364 -10.81 12.39 11.85
N PHE A 365 -11.84 12.35 11.00
CA PHE A 365 -11.79 11.69 9.71
C PHE A 365 -11.31 12.65 8.62
N LEU A 366 -10.48 12.15 7.69
CA LEU A 366 -9.73 12.97 6.75
C LEU A 366 -10.63 13.88 5.88
N LEU A 367 -11.60 13.30 5.16
CA LEU A 367 -12.44 14.06 4.24
C LEU A 367 -13.59 14.78 4.95
N SER A 368 -14.16 14.17 5.99
CA SER A 368 -15.18 14.82 6.84
C SER A 368 -14.65 16.06 7.55
N GLY A 369 -13.46 15.99 8.16
CA GLY A 369 -12.83 17.15 8.80
C GLY A 369 -12.45 18.24 7.79
N TYR A 370 -12.02 17.85 6.59
CA TYR A 370 -11.80 18.79 5.49
C TYR A 370 -13.09 19.49 5.05
N THR A 371 -14.21 18.76 4.94
CA THR A 371 -15.50 19.36 4.53
C THR A 371 -15.96 20.40 5.56
N LEU A 372 -15.94 20.04 6.84
CA LEU A 372 -16.29 20.96 7.93
C LEU A 372 -15.35 22.19 8.00
N LEU A 373 -14.07 21.99 7.68
CA LEU A 373 -13.08 23.07 7.59
C LEU A 373 -13.43 24.05 6.46
N VAL A 374 -13.80 23.53 5.28
CA VAL A 374 -14.19 24.35 4.13
C VAL A 374 -15.48 25.11 4.43
N ASP A 375 -16.48 24.47 5.03
CA ASP A 375 -17.72 25.13 5.42
C ASP A 375 -17.44 26.33 6.34
N GLY A 376 -16.61 26.15 7.37
CA GLY A 376 -16.21 27.23 8.27
C GLY A 376 -15.44 28.37 7.57
N VAL A 377 -14.52 28.04 6.66
CA VAL A 377 -13.76 29.03 5.88
C VAL A 377 -14.67 29.82 4.93
N CYS A 378 -15.56 29.12 4.23
CA CYS A 378 -16.53 29.73 3.31
C CYS A 378 -17.52 30.62 4.07
N ASN A 379 -17.99 30.20 5.24
CA ASN A 379 -18.87 31.01 6.10
C ASN A 379 -18.23 32.36 6.47
N TRP A 380 -16.97 32.37 6.90
CA TRP A 380 -16.24 33.61 7.19
C TRP A 380 -16.10 34.52 5.97
N ASP A 381 -15.91 33.93 4.79
CA ASP A 381 -15.76 34.65 3.53
C ASP A 381 -17.10 35.19 3.02
N PHE A 382 -18.22 34.49 3.26
CA PHE A 382 -19.58 34.94 2.92
C PHE A 382 -19.99 36.22 3.66
N TYR A 383 -19.57 36.39 4.92
CA TYR A 383 -19.85 37.59 5.71
C TYR A 383 -18.91 38.77 5.42
N GLY A 384 -17.96 38.63 4.49
CA GLY A 384 -17.08 39.71 4.07
C GLY A 384 -15.91 40.04 4.99
N VAL A 385 -15.76 39.32 6.12
CA VAL A 385 -14.62 39.46 7.03
C VAL A 385 -13.45 38.60 6.57
N GLY A 386 -13.76 37.39 6.08
CA GLY A 386 -12.77 36.37 5.71
C GLY A 386 -12.05 35.77 6.91
N LEU A 387 -11.36 34.66 6.69
CA LEU A 387 -10.52 34.07 7.73
C LEU A 387 -9.20 34.87 7.85
N GLN A 388 -8.91 35.30 9.07
CA GLN A 388 -7.73 36.03 9.50
C GLN A 388 -7.04 35.33 10.67
N TRP A 389 -5.82 35.75 11.01
CA TRP A 389 -5.07 35.10 12.10
C TRP A 389 -5.73 35.38 13.45
N ASP A 390 -6.37 36.53 13.58
CA ASP A 390 -7.02 36.98 14.81
C ASP A 390 -8.34 36.25 15.09
N ASN A 391 -9.12 35.94 14.05
CA ASN A 391 -10.42 35.27 14.17
C ASN A 391 -10.36 33.74 13.97
N LEU A 392 -9.16 33.14 13.88
CA LEU A 392 -8.98 31.71 13.60
C LEU A 392 -9.66 30.80 14.63
N PHE A 393 -9.69 31.24 15.90
CA PHE A 393 -10.31 30.49 17.00
C PHE A 393 -11.73 30.95 17.33
N GLU A 394 -12.27 31.89 16.56
CA GLU A 394 -13.64 32.40 16.73
C GLU A 394 -14.63 31.65 15.83
N ILE A 395 -15.89 31.63 16.25
CA ILE A 395 -16.96 30.91 15.57
C ILE A 395 -17.53 31.81 14.46
N ALA A 396 -17.70 31.26 13.25
CA ALA A 396 -18.18 32.00 12.09
C ALA A 396 -19.69 32.33 12.17
N TRP A 397 -20.48 31.41 12.74
CA TRP A 397 -21.93 31.50 12.85
C TRP A 397 -22.40 31.11 14.25
N PRO A 398 -23.37 31.80 14.88
CA PRO A 398 -23.85 31.46 16.22
C PRO A 398 -24.42 30.03 16.35
N GLY A 399 -24.82 29.41 15.22
CA GLY A 399 -25.27 28.01 15.18
C GLY A 399 -24.13 26.98 15.03
N ASP A 400 -22.90 27.41 14.76
CA ASP A 400 -21.73 26.54 14.72
C ASP A 400 -21.18 26.36 16.14
N THR A 401 -20.82 25.14 16.49
CA THR A 401 -20.29 24.83 17.83
C THR A 401 -18.77 24.76 17.89
N ILE A 402 -18.08 24.72 16.74
CA ILE A 402 -16.63 24.57 16.64
C ILE A 402 -16.02 25.60 15.68
N SER A 403 -14.85 26.16 16.01
CA SER A 403 -14.13 27.08 15.11
C SER A 403 -13.14 26.38 14.20
N VAL A 404 -12.74 27.05 13.12
CA VAL A 404 -11.77 26.57 12.11
C VAL A 404 -10.44 26.15 12.75
N GLY A 405 -9.92 26.94 13.70
CA GLY A 405 -8.68 26.64 14.41
C GLY A 405 -8.74 25.34 15.24
N HIS A 406 -9.88 25.08 15.89
CA HIS A 406 -10.08 23.83 16.63
C HIS A 406 -10.13 22.62 15.70
N ILE A 407 -10.78 22.75 14.53
CA ILE A 407 -10.82 21.68 13.51
C ILE A 407 -9.40 21.34 13.03
N LEU A 408 -8.58 22.33 12.69
CA LEU A 408 -7.18 22.13 12.27
C LEU A 408 -6.35 21.39 13.33
N LEU A 409 -6.52 21.75 14.61
CA LEU A 409 -5.80 21.10 15.71
C LEU A 409 -6.23 19.64 15.88
N ILE A 410 -7.52 19.33 15.78
CA ILE A 410 -8.03 17.96 15.86
C ILE A 410 -7.52 17.13 14.67
N MET A 411 -7.49 17.69 13.46
CA MET A 411 -6.93 17.01 12.29
C MET A 411 -5.44 16.72 12.46
N LEU A 412 -4.65 17.64 13.03
CA LEU A 412 -3.24 17.42 13.35
C LEU A 412 -3.04 16.34 14.43
N LEU A 413 -3.94 16.28 15.41
CA LEU A 413 -3.93 15.22 16.42
C LEU A 413 -4.26 13.85 15.78
N ALA A 414 -5.26 13.80 14.89
CA ALA A 414 -5.60 12.60 14.14
C ALA A 414 -4.45 12.13 13.23
N SER A 415 -3.74 13.06 12.56
CA SER A 415 -2.58 12.73 11.74
C SER A 415 -1.43 12.15 12.57
N PHE A 416 -1.18 12.69 13.77
CA PHE A 416 -0.18 12.16 14.69
C PHE A 416 -0.53 10.75 15.17
N VAL A 417 -1.79 10.50 15.52
CA VAL A 417 -2.28 9.15 15.88
C VAL A 417 -2.10 8.18 14.71
N SER A 418 -2.42 8.60 13.47
CA SER A 418 -2.23 7.76 12.28
C SER A 418 -0.76 7.38 12.05
N LEU A 419 0.18 8.31 12.33
CA LEU A 419 1.61 8.05 12.26
C LEU A 419 2.07 7.07 13.35
N LEU A 420 1.59 7.21 14.58
CA LEU A 420 1.88 6.27 15.67
C LEU A 420 1.39 4.86 15.34
N ILE A 421 0.17 4.74 14.82
CA ILE A 421 -0.39 3.45 14.38
C ILE A 421 0.46 2.86 13.25
N CYS A 422 0.91 3.67 12.29
CA CYS A 422 1.81 3.21 11.21
C CYS A 422 3.12 2.62 11.77
N LEU A 423 3.80 3.35 12.67
CA LEU A 423 5.05 2.90 13.30
C LEU A 423 4.86 1.65 14.17
N TYR A 424 3.70 1.52 14.80
CA TYR A 424 3.32 0.36 15.60
C TYR A 424 3.03 -0.86 14.73
N MET A 425 2.20 -0.72 13.70
CA MET A 425 1.84 -1.80 12.77
C MET A 425 3.05 -2.38 12.05
N GLU A 426 4.05 -1.56 11.74
CA GLU A 426 5.29 -2.04 11.13
C GLU A 426 6.08 -2.98 12.04
N GLN A 427 6.07 -2.76 13.36
CA GLN A 427 6.76 -3.65 14.28
C GLN A 427 6.05 -5.00 14.44
N ILE A 428 4.73 -5.01 14.26
CA ILE A 428 3.92 -6.24 14.31
C ILE A 428 3.99 -7.00 12.99
N ARG A 429 4.05 -6.30 11.85
CA ARG A 429 4.09 -6.89 10.50
C ARG A 429 5.31 -6.36 9.72
N PRO A 430 6.54 -6.76 10.09
CA PRO A 430 7.75 -6.18 9.53
C PRO A 430 8.12 -6.68 8.12
N GLY A 431 7.23 -7.39 7.42
CA GLY A 431 7.48 -7.91 6.06
C GLY A 431 7.87 -9.39 6.04
N THR A 432 8.42 -9.85 4.91
CA THR A 432 8.75 -11.26 4.66
C THR A 432 9.97 -11.75 5.45
N TYR A 433 10.91 -10.87 5.77
CA TYR A 433 12.15 -11.25 6.48
C TYR A 433 12.30 -10.64 7.86
N GLY A 434 11.38 -9.75 8.27
CA GLY A 434 11.36 -9.20 9.61
C GLY A 434 10.74 -10.16 10.63
N VAL A 435 11.27 -10.18 11.85
CA VAL A 435 10.65 -10.93 12.95
C VAL A 435 9.51 -10.11 13.56
N PRO A 436 8.25 -10.56 13.49
CA PRO A 436 7.12 -9.84 14.05
C PRO A 436 7.23 -9.79 15.58
N ARG A 437 7.00 -8.60 16.16
CA ARG A 437 6.81 -8.48 17.61
C ARG A 437 5.38 -8.85 17.99
N PRO A 438 5.15 -9.43 19.18
CA PRO A 438 3.80 -9.69 19.66
C PRO A 438 3.03 -8.37 19.80
N TRP A 439 1.72 -8.40 19.53
CA TRP A 439 0.87 -7.21 19.56
C TRP A 439 0.89 -6.47 20.91
N HIS A 440 1.03 -7.18 22.03
CA HIS A 440 1.06 -6.59 23.38
C HIS A 440 2.45 -6.10 23.82
N PHE A 441 3.46 -6.04 22.93
CA PHE A 441 4.82 -5.63 23.32
C PHE A 441 4.93 -4.25 24.01
N PRO A 442 4.09 -3.22 23.72
CA PRO A 442 4.17 -1.95 24.45
C PRO A 442 3.73 -2.08 25.91
N CYS A 443 2.75 -2.95 26.20
CA CYS A 443 2.24 -3.20 27.55
C CYS A 443 3.14 -4.16 28.34
N SER A 444 3.88 -5.03 27.64
CA SER A 444 4.91 -5.88 28.24
C SER A 444 6.12 -5.07 28.77
N CYS A 445 6.32 -3.82 28.31
CA CYS A 445 7.31 -2.92 28.91
C CYS A 445 6.96 -2.50 30.35
N CYS A 446 5.68 -2.57 30.76
CA CYS A 446 5.23 -2.21 32.10
C CYS A 446 5.28 -3.38 33.11
N CYS A 447 5.43 -4.61 32.61
CA CYS A 447 5.62 -5.81 33.43
C CYS A 447 6.85 -6.58 32.90
N PRO A 448 8.05 -6.36 33.46
CA PRO A 448 9.27 -6.98 32.97
C PRO A 448 9.37 -8.44 33.47
N THR A 449 8.50 -9.33 32.97
CA THR A 449 8.53 -10.75 33.36
C THR A 449 9.06 -11.70 32.29
N GLU A 450 9.54 -11.20 31.14
CA GLU A 450 10.28 -12.02 30.16
C GLU A 450 11.72 -11.58 29.91
N ASN A 451 12.22 -10.59 30.66
CA ASN A 451 13.65 -10.30 30.74
C ASN A 451 14.30 -11.06 31.91
N LEU A 452 14.13 -12.38 31.97
CA LEU A 452 14.81 -13.27 32.94
C LEU A 452 16.11 -13.90 32.39
N LEU A 453 16.67 -13.31 31.32
CA LEU A 453 18.01 -13.58 30.81
C LEU A 453 19.09 -12.47 31.00
N PRO A 454 18.96 -11.46 31.89
CA PRO A 454 20.08 -10.59 32.24
C PRO A 454 20.84 -11.05 33.49
N TYR A 455 20.38 -12.06 34.26
CA TYR A 455 21.08 -12.50 35.47
C TYR A 455 22.30 -13.40 35.18
N LYS A 456 22.23 -14.25 34.14
CA LYS A 456 23.44 -14.94 33.62
C LYS A 456 24.49 -13.94 33.11
N ARG A 457 24.06 -12.77 32.64
CA ARG A 457 24.90 -11.75 32.00
C ARG A 457 25.79 -10.97 32.99
N LEU A 458 25.35 -10.82 34.25
CA LEU A 458 26.18 -10.26 35.34
C LEU A 458 27.05 -11.35 36.01
N PHE A 459 26.51 -12.56 36.15
CA PHE A 459 27.23 -13.69 36.77
C PHE A 459 28.53 -14.03 36.03
N TYR A 460 28.51 -14.08 34.69
CA TYR A 460 29.74 -14.35 33.90
C TYR A 460 30.73 -13.17 33.87
N ARG A 461 30.28 -11.93 34.12
CA ARG A 461 31.15 -10.75 34.15
C ARG A 461 31.83 -10.57 35.51
N CYS A 462 31.18 -10.95 36.60
CA CYS A 462 31.79 -10.98 37.94
C CYS A 462 32.81 -12.12 38.11
N LEU A 463 32.71 -13.20 37.32
CA LEU A 463 33.63 -14.34 37.38
C LEU A 463 34.90 -14.21 36.52
N GLY A 464 35.09 -13.10 35.78
CA GLY A 464 36.37 -12.85 35.06
C GLY A 464 36.75 -13.90 34.02
N ILE A 465 35.78 -14.67 33.48
CA ILE A 465 36.05 -15.71 32.49
C ILE A 465 36.19 -15.05 31.11
N ASN A 466 37.42 -14.65 30.76
CA ASN A 466 37.80 -14.49 29.37
C ASN A 466 37.72 -15.87 28.70
N ARG A 467 36.64 -16.15 27.98
CA ARG A 467 36.64 -17.32 27.08
C ARG A 467 37.56 -16.98 25.90
N ALA A 468 38.74 -17.59 25.89
CA ALA A 468 39.36 -18.02 24.65
C ALA A 468 38.32 -18.77 23.81
N ALA A 469 38.44 -18.70 22.48
CA ALA A 469 37.52 -19.36 21.54
C ALA A 469 37.16 -20.76 22.06
N PRO A 470 35.87 -21.08 22.24
CA PRO A 470 35.51 -22.40 22.73
C PRO A 470 35.97 -23.42 21.68
N ASP A 471 36.75 -24.42 22.12
CA ASP A 471 37.02 -25.60 21.31
C ASP A 471 35.67 -26.19 20.90
N VAL A 472 35.38 -26.10 19.60
CA VAL A 472 34.12 -26.56 19.02
C VAL A 472 34.17 -28.08 19.03
N GLU A 473 33.38 -28.72 19.90
CA GLU A 473 33.02 -30.14 19.73
C GLU A 473 32.24 -30.24 18.41
N ARG A 474 32.98 -30.50 17.32
CA ARG A 474 32.43 -30.74 15.99
C ARG A 474 31.62 -32.02 16.08
N SER A 475 30.32 -31.95 15.77
CA SER A 475 29.48 -33.13 15.59
C SER A 475 30.18 -34.10 14.63
N GLU A 476 30.01 -35.41 14.86
CA GLU A 476 30.56 -36.50 14.03
C GLU A 476 30.01 -36.41 12.61
N VAL A 477 30.60 -35.54 11.79
CA VAL A 477 30.34 -35.43 10.36
C VAL A 477 31.35 -36.34 9.69
N GLU A 478 30.87 -37.37 9.01
CA GLU A 478 31.68 -38.49 8.50
C GLU A 478 32.73 -38.06 7.45
N LEU A 479 32.60 -36.87 6.83
CA LEU A 479 33.41 -36.45 5.67
C LEU A 479 33.77 -34.94 5.70
N ILE A 480 34.73 -34.55 6.55
CA ILE A 480 35.28 -33.17 6.62
C ILE A 480 36.75 -33.14 6.18
N GLU A 481 37.06 -32.34 5.17
CA GLU A 481 38.43 -31.95 4.82
C GLU A 481 39.02 -31.00 5.87
N ALA A 482 40.29 -31.18 6.24
CA ALA A 482 40.98 -30.30 7.18
C ALA A 482 40.99 -28.84 6.69
N ASP A 483 40.96 -27.90 7.64
CA ASP A 483 40.95 -26.48 7.32
C ASP A 483 42.30 -26.03 6.72
N PRO A 484 42.30 -25.09 5.76
CA PRO A 484 43.52 -24.64 5.10
C PRO A 484 44.45 -23.89 6.07
N GLU A 485 45.71 -24.33 6.15
CA GLU A 485 46.73 -23.69 6.98
C GLU A 485 47.06 -22.26 6.50
N GLY A 486 47.23 -21.33 7.45
CA GLY A 486 47.67 -19.96 7.17
C GLY A 486 46.62 -19.02 6.58
N LYS A 487 45.35 -19.44 6.44
CA LYS A 487 44.26 -18.57 6.00
C LYS A 487 43.50 -17.92 7.15
N THR A 488 43.11 -16.67 6.96
CA THR A 488 42.26 -15.92 7.89
C THR A 488 40.81 -16.37 7.77
N VAL A 489 40.15 -16.59 8.91
CA VAL A 489 38.73 -16.93 8.95
C VAL A 489 37.89 -15.66 8.76
N GLY A 490 37.09 -15.63 7.70
CA GLY A 490 36.18 -14.53 7.40
C GLY A 490 34.82 -14.69 8.06
N VAL A 491 34.28 -15.92 8.09
CA VAL A 491 33.02 -16.25 8.80
C VAL A 491 33.21 -17.56 9.54
N GLN A 492 32.87 -17.56 10.83
CA GLN A 492 32.89 -18.75 11.68
C GLN A 492 31.48 -19.02 12.21
N ILE A 493 30.95 -20.21 11.92
CA ILE A 493 29.61 -20.64 12.33
C ILE A 493 29.76 -21.63 13.50
N ILE A 494 29.08 -21.35 14.62
CA ILE A 494 29.26 -22.09 15.88
C ILE A 494 27.89 -22.58 16.38
N GLY A 495 27.60 -23.87 16.17
CA GLY A 495 26.41 -24.56 16.70
C GLY A 495 25.09 -23.91 16.30
N LEU A 496 25.04 -23.29 15.11
CA LEU A 496 23.92 -22.45 14.70
C LEU A 496 22.67 -23.29 14.46
N SER A 497 21.55 -22.95 15.11
CA SER A 497 20.29 -23.68 14.96
C SER A 497 19.09 -22.75 14.82
N LYS A 498 18.08 -23.19 14.07
CA LYS A 498 16.80 -22.47 13.91
C LYS A 498 15.61 -23.40 13.92
N THR A 499 14.64 -23.05 14.75
CA THR A 499 13.35 -23.72 14.87
C THR A 499 12.22 -22.73 14.56
N PHE A 500 11.25 -23.18 13.76
CA PHE A 500 10.01 -22.46 13.45
C PHE A 500 8.83 -23.30 13.94
N GLY A 501 8.27 -22.95 15.10
CA GLY A 501 7.25 -23.77 15.74
C GLY A 501 7.79 -25.16 16.06
N LYS A 502 7.23 -26.20 15.42
CA LYS A 502 7.66 -27.60 15.57
C LYS A 502 8.74 -28.04 14.56
N MET A 503 9.02 -27.23 13.53
CA MET A 503 9.96 -27.58 12.46
C MET A 503 11.36 -27.05 12.78
N GLU A 504 12.33 -27.94 12.87
CA GLU A 504 13.75 -27.57 12.97
C GLU A 504 14.33 -27.42 11.56
N ALA A 505 14.57 -26.18 11.12
CA ALA A 505 15.06 -25.89 9.78
C ALA A 505 16.59 -25.95 9.68
N VAL A 506 17.30 -25.72 10.78
CA VAL A 506 18.77 -25.82 10.87
C VAL A 506 19.13 -26.39 12.25
N ARG A 507 19.99 -27.41 12.30
CA ARG A 507 20.34 -28.17 13.50
C ARG A 507 21.85 -28.16 13.73
N HIS A 508 22.30 -27.34 14.69
CA HIS A 508 23.67 -27.29 15.21
C HIS A 508 24.79 -27.26 14.15
N ILE A 509 24.62 -26.46 13.10
CA ILE A 509 25.60 -26.33 12.03
C ILE A 509 26.85 -25.58 12.53
N SER A 510 28.03 -26.14 12.29
CA SER A 510 29.32 -25.51 12.61
C SER A 510 30.34 -25.72 11.49
N PHE A 511 30.87 -24.64 10.93
CA PHE A 511 32.00 -24.67 9.99
C PHE A 511 32.58 -23.26 9.79
N ASP A 512 33.81 -23.22 9.26
CA ASP A 512 34.55 -21.99 9.01
C ASP A 512 34.68 -21.70 7.51
N MET A 513 34.60 -20.42 7.17
CA MET A 513 34.82 -19.86 5.83
C MET A 513 35.99 -18.89 5.86
N PHE A 514 36.83 -18.93 4.83
CA PHE A 514 38.10 -18.20 4.83
C PHE A 514 38.09 -17.01 3.88
N GLU A 515 38.96 -16.03 4.12
CA GLU A 515 39.23 -14.95 3.17
C GLU A 515 39.87 -15.53 1.89
N ASP A 516 39.66 -14.86 0.75
CA ASP A 516 40.13 -15.30 -0.55
C ASP A 516 39.61 -16.68 -0.97
N GLN A 517 38.43 -17.08 -0.49
CA GLN A 517 37.78 -18.34 -0.85
C GLN A 517 36.29 -18.16 -1.17
N ILE A 518 35.82 -18.97 -2.11
CA ILE A 518 34.41 -19.15 -2.42
C ILE A 518 33.95 -20.48 -1.82
N THR A 519 33.09 -20.39 -0.81
CA THR A 519 32.39 -21.53 -0.22
C THR A 519 31.02 -21.67 -0.89
N VAL A 520 30.78 -22.81 -1.53
CA VAL A 520 29.50 -23.10 -2.18
C VAL A 520 28.67 -24.01 -1.28
N LEU A 521 27.45 -23.56 -0.96
CA LEU A 521 26.48 -24.27 -0.14
C LEU A 521 25.45 -24.98 -1.03
N MET A 522 25.46 -26.31 -0.97
CA MET A 522 24.59 -27.19 -1.75
C MET A 522 23.64 -27.98 -0.84
N GLY A 523 22.54 -28.45 -1.41
CA GLY A 523 21.49 -29.16 -0.68
C GLY A 523 20.19 -29.14 -1.47
N HIS A 524 19.29 -30.07 -1.19
CA HIS A 524 17.96 -30.09 -1.81
C HIS A 524 17.12 -28.86 -1.38
N ASN A 525 16.01 -28.61 -2.07
CA ASN A 525 15.06 -27.59 -1.64
C ASN A 525 14.46 -27.99 -0.29
N GLY A 526 14.48 -27.08 0.68
CA GLY A 526 14.06 -27.37 2.06
C GLY A 526 15.17 -27.83 3.01
N ALA A 527 16.41 -28.03 2.54
CA ALA A 527 17.53 -28.45 3.39
C ALA A 527 17.97 -27.41 4.45
N GLY A 528 17.45 -26.18 4.42
CA GLY A 528 17.80 -25.12 5.37
C GLY A 528 18.80 -24.07 4.86
N LYS A 529 19.22 -24.13 3.59
CA LYS A 529 20.18 -23.20 2.94
C LYS A 529 19.82 -21.72 3.13
N THR A 530 18.62 -21.33 2.70
CA THR A 530 18.13 -19.94 2.79
C THR A 530 17.95 -19.51 4.25
N THR A 531 17.56 -20.43 5.14
CA THR A 531 17.46 -20.18 6.59
C THR A 531 18.82 -19.88 7.20
N LEU A 532 19.86 -20.63 6.82
CA LEU A 532 21.24 -20.40 7.27
C LEU A 532 21.75 -19.03 6.81
N ILE A 533 21.61 -18.72 5.51
CA ILE A 533 21.96 -17.40 4.97
C ILE A 533 21.20 -16.27 5.68
N SER A 534 19.90 -16.47 5.94
CA SER A 534 19.06 -15.47 6.61
C SER A 534 19.50 -15.19 8.04
N MET A 535 20.01 -16.20 8.75
CA MET A 535 20.61 -16.02 10.07
C MET A 535 21.95 -15.28 10.00
N LEU A 536 22.83 -15.66 9.07
CA LEU A 536 24.13 -15.00 8.87
C LEU A 536 23.98 -13.52 8.48
N ALA A 537 23.04 -13.22 7.57
CA ALA A 537 22.74 -11.86 7.16
C ALA A 537 22.03 -11.04 8.26
N GLY A 538 21.47 -11.70 9.29
CA GLY A 538 20.76 -11.07 10.40
C GLY A 538 19.32 -10.68 10.10
N PHE A 539 18.65 -11.33 9.14
CA PHE A 539 17.20 -11.24 8.95
C PHE A 539 16.46 -11.95 10.07
N ILE A 540 16.92 -13.16 10.40
CA ILE A 540 16.28 -14.03 11.37
C ILE A 540 17.27 -14.30 12.51
N PRO A 541 16.90 -14.06 13.78
CA PRO A 541 17.75 -14.41 14.91
C PRO A 541 17.82 -15.94 15.05
N PRO A 542 19.00 -16.50 15.31
CA PRO A 542 19.14 -17.93 15.57
C PRO A 542 18.43 -18.31 16.88
N THR A 543 17.92 -19.54 16.96
CA THR A 543 17.32 -20.10 18.18
C THR A 543 18.42 -20.45 19.20
N SER A 544 19.53 -21.01 18.72
CA SER A 544 20.73 -21.30 19.51
C SER A 544 21.99 -21.21 18.62
N GLY A 545 23.15 -21.15 19.26
CA GLY A 545 24.43 -20.92 18.58
C GLY A 545 24.68 -19.46 18.19
N THR A 546 25.83 -19.20 17.59
CA THR A 546 26.20 -17.88 17.06
C THR A 546 27.10 -17.99 15.83
N ALA A 547 27.33 -16.88 15.16
CA ALA A 547 28.33 -16.77 14.10
C ALA A 547 29.18 -15.51 14.29
N LEU A 548 30.47 -15.62 13.96
CA LEU A 548 31.42 -14.51 13.94
C LEU A 548 31.67 -14.11 12.49
N VAL A 549 31.37 -12.87 12.14
CA VAL A 549 31.58 -12.32 10.80
C VAL A 549 32.69 -11.29 10.90
N ASN A 550 33.86 -11.59 10.33
CA ASN A 550 35.07 -10.76 10.43
C ASN A 550 35.39 -10.39 11.89
N GLY A 551 35.25 -11.36 12.80
CA GLY A 551 35.44 -11.21 14.24
C GLY A 551 34.26 -10.63 15.03
N TYR A 552 33.19 -10.17 14.37
CA TYR A 552 32.00 -9.61 15.04
C TYR A 552 30.89 -10.64 15.19
N ASP A 553 30.39 -10.81 16.41
CA ASP A 553 29.29 -11.73 16.73
C ASP A 553 27.94 -11.20 16.20
N ILE A 554 27.19 -12.01 15.43
CA ILE A 554 25.91 -11.62 14.81
C ILE A 554 24.80 -11.33 15.84
N GLN A 555 24.88 -11.88 17.05
CA GLN A 555 23.93 -11.62 18.13
C GLN A 555 24.36 -10.44 19.00
N ARG A 556 25.66 -10.34 19.35
CA ARG A 556 26.17 -9.30 20.27
C ARG A 556 26.45 -7.98 19.54
N GLU A 557 26.95 -8.04 18.32
CA GLU A 557 27.41 -6.90 17.52
C GLU A 557 26.77 -6.89 16.11
N PRO A 558 25.43 -6.97 16.00
CA PRO A 558 24.75 -7.16 14.72
C PRO A 558 24.97 -6.02 13.73
N ARG A 559 25.25 -4.80 14.20
CA ARG A 559 25.49 -3.63 13.34
C ARG A 559 26.88 -3.69 12.70
N GLN A 560 27.88 -4.13 13.45
CA GLN A 560 29.25 -4.27 12.96
C GLN A 560 29.35 -5.45 11.99
N ALA A 561 28.74 -6.60 12.34
CA ALA A 561 28.66 -7.76 11.46
C ALA A 561 27.99 -7.42 10.11
N ARG A 562 26.80 -6.80 10.14
CA ARG A 562 26.07 -6.40 8.91
C ARG A 562 26.82 -5.41 8.01
N ARG A 563 27.67 -4.54 8.58
CA ARG A 563 28.51 -3.64 7.78
C ARG A 563 29.54 -4.38 6.94
N CYS A 564 29.98 -5.55 7.40
CA CYS A 564 30.96 -6.38 6.71
C CYS A 564 30.32 -7.24 5.59
N ILE A 565 29.00 -7.47 5.65
CA ILE A 565 28.26 -8.35 4.74
C ILE A 565 27.66 -7.56 3.58
N GLY A 566 27.95 -8.00 2.35
CA GLY A 566 27.18 -7.73 1.13
C GLY A 566 26.23 -8.89 0.85
N LEU A 567 24.95 -8.60 0.64
CA LEU A 567 23.94 -9.64 0.35
C LEU A 567 23.35 -9.43 -1.05
N CYS A 568 23.35 -10.48 -1.86
CA CYS A 568 22.58 -10.58 -3.08
C CYS A 568 21.51 -11.68 -2.93
N PRO A 569 20.25 -11.34 -2.65
CA PRO A 569 19.17 -12.32 -2.50
C PRO A 569 18.80 -12.97 -3.85
N GLN A 570 17.93 -13.99 -3.85
CA GLN A 570 17.49 -14.68 -5.08
C GLN A 570 16.82 -13.72 -6.08
N GLN A 571 15.99 -12.80 -5.62
CA GLN A 571 15.34 -11.80 -6.47
C GLN A 571 16.22 -10.55 -6.65
N ASN A 572 16.10 -9.87 -7.79
CA ASN A 572 16.85 -8.64 -8.06
C ASN A 572 16.25 -7.45 -7.30
N VAL A 573 16.86 -7.10 -6.16
CA VAL A 573 16.45 -5.96 -5.33
C VAL A 573 17.08 -4.67 -5.85
N LEU A 574 16.46 -4.07 -6.87
CA LEU A 574 16.93 -2.86 -7.54
C LEU A 574 15.87 -1.74 -7.55
N PHE A 575 16.35 -0.50 -7.50
CA PHE A 575 15.51 0.69 -7.68
C PHE A 575 15.17 0.86 -9.16
N LYS A 576 13.99 0.37 -9.58
CA LYS A 576 13.54 0.29 -10.99
C LYS A 576 13.80 1.55 -11.85
N HIS A 577 13.64 2.75 -11.28
CA HIS A 577 13.76 4.02 -12.00
C HIS A 577 15.13 4.70 -11.88
N LEU A 578 16.03 4.16 -11.06
CA LEU A 578 17.37 4.70 -10.85
C LEU A 578 18.34 4.16 -11.91
N SER A 579 19.31 4.98 -12.34
CA SER A 579 20.30 4.56 -13.35
C SER A 579 21.31 3.55 -12.79
N SER A 580 21.96 2.74 -13.63
CA SER A 580 23.01 1.80 -13.20
C SER A 580 24.17 2.50 -12.47
N ALA A 581 24.64 3.65 -13.00
CA ALA A 581 25.67 4.45 -12.32
C ALA A 581 25.20 4.99 -10.97
N SER A 582 23.94 5.45 -10.90
CA SER A 582 23.35 5.97 -9.67
C SER A 582 23.14 4.89 -8.60
N HIS A 583 22.88 3.63 -8.99
CA HIS A 583 22.81 2.51 -8.05
C HIS A 583 24.17 2.29 -7.37
N ILE A 584 25.23 2.09 -8.17
CA ILE A 584 26.58 1.86 -7.66
C ILE A 584 26.99 3.05 -6.78
N TRP A 585 26.79 4.27 -7.26
CA TRP A 585 27.07 5.49 -6.49
C TRP A 585 26.34 5.51 -5.14
N PHE A 586 25.04 5.19 -5.12
CA PHE A 586 24.22 5.22 -3.92
C PHE A 586 24.69 4.20 -2.87
N PHE A 587 24.88 2.94 -3.26
CA PHE A 587 25.34 1.89 -2.35
C PHE A 587 26.76 2.13 -1.84
N SER A 588 27.66 2.60 -2.71
CA SER A 588 29.04 2.98 -2.34
C SER A 588 29.07 4.12 -1.30
N ARG A 589 28.24 5.16 -1.51
CA ARG A 589 28.08 6.28 -0.56
C ARG A 589 27.48 5.83 0.77
N LEU A 590 26.53 4.90 0.74
CA LEU A 590 25.89 4.36 1.93
C LEU A 590 26.86 3.55 2.79
N ARG A 591 27.84 2.89 2.17
CA ARG A 591 28.94 2.18 2.82
C ARG A 591 30.08 3.10 3.30
N GLY A 592 30.01 4.40 2.99
CA GLY A 592 30.87 5.43 3.60
C GLY A 592 31.93 6.05 2.69
N LEU A 593 32.08 5.55 1.45
CA LEU A 593 33.03 6.11 0.48
C LEU A 593 32.68 7.56 0.10
N ARG A 594 33.70 8.35 -0.23
CA ARG A 594 33.55 9.79 -0.52
C ARG A 594 34.41 10.26 -1.70
N GLY A 595 34.06 11.41 -2.26
CA GLY A 595 34.90 12.14 -3.21
C GLY A 595 35.28 11.32 -4.45
N ALA A 596 36.60 11.20 -4.70
CA ALA A 596 37.15 10.51 -5.85
C ALA A 596 37.01 8.98 -5.77
N GLU A 597 37.02 8.41 -4.56
CA GLU A 597 36.94 6.94 -4.36
C GLU A 597 35.62 6.38 -4.90
N VAL A 598 34.50 7.07 -4.66
CA VAL A 598 33.18 6.67 -5.17
C VAL A 598 33.14 6.73 -6.70
N LYS A 599 33.79 7.73 -7.31
CA LYS A 599 33.82 7.85 -8.77
C LYS A 599 34.62 6.71 -9.38
N ALA A 600 35.79 6.41 -8.80
CA ALA A 600 36.62 5.29 -9.23
C ALA A 600 35.89 3.94 -9.09
N GLU A 601 35.15 3.73 -8.00
CA GLU A 601 34.37 2.50 -7.81
C GLU A 601 33.20 2.39 -8.80
N VAL A 602 32.51 3.49 -9.08
CA VAL A 602 31.45 3.54 -10.12
C VAL A 602 32.02 3.17 -11.49
N ASP A 603 33.14 3.78 -11.88
CA ASP A 603 33.76 3.51 -13.19
C ASP A 603 34.28 2.06 -13.28
N LYS A 604 34.87 1.54 -12.19
CA LYS A 604 35.31 0.14 -12.07
C LYS A 604 34.17 -0.85 -12.32
N TYR A 605 33.06 -0.72 -11.59
CA TYR A 605 31.95 -1.66 -11.75
C TYR A 605 31.20 -1.45 -13.09
N LEU A 606 31.10 -0.23 -13.61
CA LEU A 606 30.53 -0.02 -14.94
C LEU A 606 31.38 -0.65 -16.04
N GLU A 607 32.71 -0.73 -15.87
CA GLU A 607 33.62 -1.46 -16.75
C GLU A 607 33.42 -2.97 -16.64
N GLN A 608 33.50 -3.53 -15.43
CA GLN A 608 33.34 -4.96 -15.19
C GLN A 608 31.97 -5.50 -15.66
N LEU A 609 30.92 -4.69 -15.57
CA LEU A 609 29.58 -5.06 -16.01
C LEU A 609 29.31 -4.85 -17.52
N ASN A 610 30.28 -4.29 -18.26
CA ASN A 610 30.10 -3.82 -19.65
C ASN A 610 28.95 -2.81 -19.80
N LEU A 611 28.79 -1.90 -18.82
CA LEU A 611 27.70 -0.92 -18.76
C LEU A 611 28.12 0.53 -19.01
N LYS A 612 29.38 0.81 -19.39
CA LYS A 612 29.85 2.17 -19.73
C LYS A 612 28.92 2.87 -20.74
N GLY A 613 28.52 2.19 -21.81
CA GLY A 613 27.60 2.73 -22.83
C GLY A 613 26.14 2.90 -22.35
N LYS A 614 25.73 2.19 -21.30
CA LYS A 614 24.37 2.21 -20.72
C LYS A 614 24.33 2.82 -19.31
N LYS A 615 25.32 3.65 -18.94
CA LYS A 615 25.45 4.18 -17.57
C LYS A 615 24.25 4.99 -17.06
N LYS A 616 23.51 5.64 -17.98
CA LYS A 616 22.30 6.44 -17.67
C LYS A 616 21.01 5.63 -17.82
N ALA A 617 21.08 4.37 -18.27
CA ALA A 617 19.89 3.52 -18.42
C ALA A 617 19.32 3.17 -17.04
N ALA A 618 18.01 3.35 -16.87
CA ALA A 618 17.30 2.94 -15.67
C ALA A 618 17.33 1.42 -15.51
N ALA A 619 17.39 0.91 -14.27
CA ALA A 619 17.48 -0.52 -14.01
C ALA A 619 16.37 -1.34 -14.69
N ARG A 620 15.13 -0.82 -14.75
CA ARG A 620 14.00 -1.48 -15.44
C ARG A 620 14.19 -1.68 -16.96
N ASN A 621 15.09 -0.91 -17.58
CA ASN A 621 15.39 -0.99 -19.01
C ASN A 621 16.56 -1.94 -19.31
N LEU A 622 17.18 -2.54 -18.30
CA LEU A 622 18.25 -3.52 -18.44
C LEU A 622 17.67 -4.93 -18.60
N SER A 623 18.37 -5.83 -19.30
CA SER A 623 17.97 -7.24 -19.37
C SER A 623 18.05 -7.91 -17.99
N GLY A 624 17.30 -8.99 -17.77
CA GLY A 624 17.29 -9.71 -16.49
C GLY A 624 18.70 -10.12 -16.02
N GLY A 625 19.53 -10.64 -16.94
CA GLY A 625 20.92 -10.97 -16.61
C GLY A 625 21.80 -9.77 -16.28
N THR A 626 21.60 -8.65 -16.97
CA THR A 626 22.30 -7.40 -16.62
C THR A 626 21.87 -6.86 -15.26
N GLN A 627 20.57 -6.94 -14.94
CA GLN A 627 20.03 -6.57 -13.63
C GLN A 627 20.63 -7.46 -12.54
N ARG A 628 20.76 -8.77 -12.79
CA ARG A 628 21.37 -9.71 -11.84
C ARG A 628 22.80 -9.33 -11.51
N ARG A 629 23.62 -9.06 -12.53
CA ARG A 629 25.01 -8.63 -12.33
C ARG A 629 25.11 -7.27 -11.65
N LEU A 630 24.21 -6.33 -11.96
CA LEU A 630 24.13 -5.05 -11.24
C LEU A 630 23.79 -5.25 -9.76
N SER A 631 22.89 -6.19 -9.44
CA SER A 631 22.55 -6.55 -8.04
C SER A 631 23.76 -7.07 -7.28
N VAL A 632 24.52 -7.99 -7.89
CA VAL A 632 25.76 -8.52 -7.30
C VAL A 632 26.82 -7.42 -7.13
N ALA A 633 26.97 -6.53 -8.12
CA ALA A 633 27.87 -5.39 -8.00
C ALA A 633 27.45 -4.44 -6.87
N CYS A 634 26.14 -4.20 -6.67
CA CYS A 634 25.65 -3.40 -5.54
C CYS A 634 25.95 -4.05 -4.19
N ALA A 635 25.88 -5.38 -4.09
CA ALA A 635 26.27 -6.11 -2.89
C ALA A 635 27.78 -5.98 -2.60
N LEU A 636 28.61 -5.88 -3.64
CA LEU A 636 30.06 -5.74 -3.54
C LEU A 636 30.56 -4.31 -3.24
N CYS A 637 29.74 -3.29 -3.50
CA CYS A 637 30.10 -1.88 -3.30
C CYS A 637 30.57 -1.59 -1.87
N GLY A 638 31.56 -0.71 -1.71
CA GLY A 638 32.09 -0.35 -0.40
C GLY A 638 33.22 -1.24 0.11
N GLY A 639 33.73 -2.15 -0.72
CA GLY A 639 34.79 -3.09 -0.32
C GLY A 639 34.33 -4.04 0.80
N VAL A 640 33.18 -4.70 0.60
CA VAL A 640 32.64 -5.66 1.57
C VAL A 640 33.62 -6.80 1.83
N LYS A 641 33.61 -7.31 3.07
CA LYS A 641 34.50 -8.39 3.52
C LYS A 641 33.91 -9.77 3.34
N VAL A 642 32.59 -9.86 3.40
CA VAL A 642 31.85 -11.09 3.20
C VAL A 642 30.76 -10.82 2.17
N LEU A 643 30.75 -11.59 1.08
CA LEU A 643 29.68 -11.57 0.08
C LEU A 643 28.83 -12.82 0.25
N ILE A 644 27.51 -12.67 0.40
CA ILE A 644 26.57 -13.77 0.42
C ILE A 644 25.65 -13.64 -0.79
N CYS A 645 25.65 -14.66 -1.64
CA CYS A 645 24.83 -14.74 -2.84
C CYS A 645 23.86 -15.90 -2.73
N ASP A 646 22.55 -15.58 -2.73
CA ASP A 646 21.50 -16.59 -2.72
C ASP A 646 21.05 -16.90 -4.15
N GLU A 647 21.41 -18.08 -4.66
CA GLU A 647 21.12 -18.57 -6.02
C GLU A 647 21.38 -17.50 -7.13
N PRO A 648 22.63 -17.09 -7.34
CA PRO A 648 22.96 -15.95 -8.22
C PRO A 648 22.75 -16.21 -9.71
N SER A 649 22.81 -17.45 -10.17
CA SER A 649 22.76 -17.87 -11.58
C SER A 649 21.37 -18.23 -12.10
N THR A 650 20.37 -18.34 -11.22
CA THR A 650 19.04 -18.85 -11.58
C THR A 650 18.35 -17.95 -12.59
N GLY A 651 17.83 -18.57 -13.67
CA GLY A 651 17.14 -17.86 -14.75
C GLY A 651 18.05 -17.04 -15.67
N LEU A 652 19.38 -17.23 -15.61
CA LEU A 652 20.33 -16.61 -16.54
C LEU A 652 20.61 -17.50 -17.76
N ASP A 653 20.80 -16.86 -18.92
CA ASP A 653 21.34 -17.53 -20.09
C ASP A 653 22.82 -17.91 -19.88
N PRO A 654 23.35 -18.90 -20.63
CA PRO A 654 24.72 -19.38 -20.45
C PRO A 654 25.79 -18.27 -20.59
N GLY A 655 25.56 -17.27 -21.44
CA GLY A 655 26.47 -16.14 -21.63
C GLY A 655 26.49 -15.23 -20.40
N ALA A 656 25.31 -14.80 -19.93
CA ALA A 656 25.19 -13.98 -18.73
C ALA A 656 25.71 -14.69 -17.48
N ARG A 657 25.52 -16.01 -17.36
CA ARG A 657 26.04 -16.84 -16.27
C ARG A 657 27.57 -16.81 -16.23
N ARG A 658 28.26 -16.97 -17.36
CA ARG A 658 29.73 -16.86 -17.44
C ARG A 658 30.24 -15.47 -17.06
N GLU A 659 29.55 -14.41 -17.47
CA GLU A 659 29.91 -13.04 -17.10
C GLU A 659 29.71 -12.79 -15.59
N LEU A 660 28.68 -13.37 -14.99
CA LEU A 660 28.47 -13.35 -13.55
C LEU A 660 29.58 -14.12 -12.81
N TRP A 661 29.97 -15.30 -13.28
CA TRP A 661 31.08 -16.06 -12.70
C TRP A 661 32.37 -15.26 -12.66
N LYS A 662 32.71 -14.58 -13.77
CA LYS A 662 33.88 -13.68 -13.82
C LYS A 662 33.82 -12.61 -12.74
N LEU A 663 32.66 -11.96 -12.56
CA LEU A 663 32.48 -10.94 -11.52
C LEU A 663 32.73 -11.49 -10.10
N ILE A 664 32.22 -12.69 -9.79
CA ILE A 664 32.39 -13.32 -8.47
C ILE A 664 33.85 -13.76 -8.26
N LEU A 665 34.48 -14.37 -9.28
CA LEU A 665 35.88 -14.80 -9.24
C LEU A 665 36.83 -13.61 -9.07
N GLU A 666 36.55 -12.48 -9.72
CA GLU A 666 37.32 -11.24 -9.52
C GLU A 666 37.12 -10.64 -8.13
N ALA A 667 35.92 -10.78 -7.56
CA ALA A 667 35.59 -10.27 -6.23
C ALA A 667 36.15 -11.12 -5.07
N LYS A 668 36.52 -12.38 -5.33
CA LYS A 668 37.13 -13.30 -4.35
C LYS A 668 38.34 -12.68 -3.63
N LYS A 669 39.16 -11.89 -4.32
CA LYS A 669 40.36 -11.27 -3.73
C LYS A 669 39.98 -10.25 -2.65
N GLY A 670 40.38 -10.51 -1.41
CA GLY A 670 40.13 -9.72 -0.22
C GLY A 670 38.74 -9.89 0.38
N CYS A 671 37.97 -10.89 -0.06
CA CYS A 671 36.59 -11.15 0.33
C CYS A 671 36.33 -12.65 0.59
N THR A 672 35.51 -12.96 1.58
CA THR A 672 34.96 -14.31 1.79
C THR A 672 33.62 -14.43 1.09
N VAL A 673 33.47 -15.38 0.17
CA VAL A 673 32.23 -15.51 -0.61
C VAL A 673 31.47 -16.75 -0.19
N LEU A 674 30.20 -16.59 0.20
CA LEU A 674 29.22 -17.66 0.38
C LEU A 674 28.25 -17.65 -0.80
N LEU A 675 28.11 -18.77 -1.49
CA LEU A 675 27.18 -18.90 -2.61
C LEU A 675 26.28 -20.12 -2.40
N THR A 676 24.97 -19.94 -2.35
CA THR A 676 24.03 -21.07 -2.50
C THR A 676 23.71 -21.26 -3.95
N THR A 677 23.63 -22.52 -4.36
CA THR A 677 23.14 -22.89 -5.69
C THR A 677 22.50 -24.26 -5.64
N HIS A 678 21.54 -24.49 -6.52
CA HIS A 678 21.06 -25.83 -6.87
C HIS A 678 21.64 -26.31 -8.20
N GLN A 679 22.36 -25.45 -8.93
CA GLN A 679 23.02 -25.80 -10.19
C GLN A 679 24.43 -26.28 -9.90
N LEU A 680 24.68 -27.56 -10.20
CA LEU A 680 25.94 -28.22 -9.88
C LEU A 680 27.11 -27.62 -10.68
N ASP A 681 26.88 -27.23 -11.93
CA ASP A 681 27.83 -26.47 -12.78
C ASP A 681 28.46 -25.27 -12.04
N ASP A 682 27.66 -24.48 -11.32
CA ASP A 682 28.16 -23.30 -10.62
C ASP A 682 29.14 -23.69 -9.52
N GLY A 683 28.84 -24.77 -8.81
CA GLY A 683 29.72 -25.31 -7.78
C GLY A 683 31.03 -25.80 -8.36
N GLU A 684 31.00 -26.53 -9.47
CA GLU A 684 32.23 -27.04 -10.08
C GLU A 684 33.16 -25.92 -10.56
N VAL A 685 32.59 -24.83 -11.08
CA VAL A 685 33.39 -23.71 -11.63
C VAL A 685 33.83 -22.71 -10.55
N LEU A 686 32.97 -22.42 -9.56
CA LEU A 686 33.23 -21.35 -8.60
C LEU A 686 33.81 -21.82 -7.28
N SER A 687 33.57 -23.07 -6.86
CA SER A 687 33.90 -23.50 -5.50
C SER A 687 35.41 -23.68 -5.29
N ASP A 688 35.91 -23.09 -4.20
CA ASP A 688 37.16 -23.54 -3.57
C ASP A 688 36.87 -24.63 -2.53
N ARG A 689 35.71 -24.51 -1.86
CA ARG A 689 35.21 -25.46 -0.87
C ARG A 689 33.70 -25.61 -1.02
N MET A 690 33.20 -26.80 -0.88
CA MET A 690 31.77 -27.10 -0.87
C MET A 690 31.31 -27.56 0.50
N VAL A 691 30.08 -27.20 0.82
CA VAL A 691 29.36 -27.65 2.00
C VAL A 691 28.03 -28.23 1.52
N ILE A 692 27.81 -29.52 1.72
CA ILE A 692 26.54 -30.16 1.40
C ILE A 692 25.71 -30.23 2.69
N ILE A 693 24.53 -29.61 2.67
CA ILE A 693 23.54 -29.64 3.75
C ILE A 693 22.39 -30.54 3.35
N SER A 694 21.95 -31.36 4.29
CA SER A 694 20.68 -32.09 4.20
C SER A 694 19.98 -32.15 5.55
N ASP A 695 18.63 -32.11 5.54
CA ASP A 695 17.77 -32.09 6.74
C ASP A 695 18.24 -31.12 7.85
N GLY A 696 18.77 -29.96 7.45
CA GLY A 696 19.24 -28.91 8.36
C GLY A 696 20.61 -29.18 9.00
N GLN A 697 21.34 -30.22 8.59
CA GLN A 697 22.68 -30.58 9.09
C GLN A 697 23.71 -30.60 7.96
N VAL A 698 24.98 -30.41 8.31
CA VAL A 698 26.09 -30.54 7.35
C VAL A 698 26.45 -32.01 7.21
N ARG A 699 26.48 -32.49 5.97
CA ARG A 699 26.84 -33.88 5.63
C ARG A 699 28.32 -34.03 5.26
N CYS A 700 28.82 -33.12 4.43
CA CYS A 700 30.22 -33.12 4.03
C CYS A 700 30.73 -31.71 3.75
N ILE A 701 32.04 -31.54 3.95
CA ILE A 701 32.76 -30.29 3.70
C ILE A 701 34.09 -30.62 3.04
N GLY A 702 34.35 -30.02 1.88
CA GLY A 702 35.67 -30.16 1.24
C GLY A 702 35.75 -29.58 -0.16
N SER A 703 36.95 -29.60 -0.71
CA SER A 703 37.25 -29.25 -2.09
C SER A 703 36.66 -30.30 -3.05
N LEU A 704 36.36 -29.90 -4.29
CA LEU A 704 35.82 -30.82 -5.30
C LEU A 704 36.66 -32.09 -5.47
N PRO A 705 38.00 -32.02 -5.54
CA PRO A 705 38.83 -33.22 -5.67
C PRO A 705 38.78 -34.12 -4.42
N PHE A 706 38.70 -33.53 -3.22
CA PHE A 706 38.59 -34.29 -1.97
C PHE A 706 37.27 -35.08 -1.92
N LEU A 707 36.14 -34.41 -2.20
CA LEU A 707 34.83 -35.05 -2.20
C LEU A 707 34.72 -36.16 -3.26
N LYS A 708 35.27 -35.93 -4.47
CA LYS A 708 35.34 -36.95 -5.53
C LYS A 708 36.15 -38.19 -5.11
N LYS A 709 37.20 -38.02 -4.31
CA LYS A 709 38.02 -39.14 -3.81
C LYS A 709 37.30 -39.94 -2.73
N GLN A 710 36.46 -39.30 -1.92
CA GLN A 710 35.81 -39.92 -0.76
C GLN A 710 34.58 -40.74 -1.13
N VAL A 711 33.82 -40.34 -2.15
CA VAL A 711 32.57 -40.99 -2.57
C VAL A 711 32.80 -42.21 -3.48
N ASP A 712 34.04 -42.72 -3.56
CA ASP A 712 34.42 -43.78 -4.52
C ASP A 712 33.97 -43.42 -5.96
N ALA A 713 34.01 -42.12 -6.30
CA ALA A 713 33.39 -41.61 -7.50
C ALA A 713 33.95 -42.30 -8.75
N SER A 714 33.05 -42.58 -9.69
CA SER A 714 33.40 -43.30 -10.90
C SER A 714 33.75 -42.31 -12.02
N CYS A 715 34.59 -42.70 -12.98
CA CYS A 715 34.71 -42.03 -14.26
C CYS A 715 33.89 -42.79 -15.29
N LEU A 716 33.21 -42.08 -16.18
CA LEU A 716 32.48 -42.72 -17.25
C LEU A 716 33.41 -42.86 -18.46
N LEU A 717 33.75 -44.10 -18.81
CA LEU A 717 34.43 -44.42 -20.06
C LEU A 717 33.38 -44.70 -21.12
N THR A 718 33.29 -43.85 -22.15
CA THR A 718 32.40 -44.03 -23.29
C THR A 718 33.21 -44.54 -24.48
N CYS A 719 32.90 -45.73 -24.95
CA CYS A 719 33.50 -46.33 -26.14
C CYS A 719 32.51 -46.25 -27.31
N GLU A 720 32.83 -45.46 -28.34
CA GLU A 720 32.05 -45.41 -29.58
C GLU A 720 32.43 -46.62 -30.43
N THR A 721 31.46 -47.47 -30.74
CA THR A 721 31.66 -48.75 -31.42
C THR A 721 31.27 -48.71 -32.90
N ARG A 722 31.87 -49.58 -33.71
CA ARG A 722 31.47 -49.82 -35.11
C ARG A 722 30.39 -50.90 -35.16
N LYS A 723 29.66 -51.02 -36.28
CA LYS A 723 28.63 -52.07 -36.48
C LYS A 723 29.24 -53.47 -36.20
N ARG A 724 28.61 -54.25 -35.30
CA ARG A 724 29.04 -55.59 -34.81
C ARG A 724 30.29 -55.57 -33.89
N CYS A 725 30.33 -54.69 -32.90
CA CYS A 725 31.30 -54.74 -31.80
C CYS A 725 31.00 -55.91 -30.85
N ASP A 726 32.06 -56.54 -30.35
CA ASP A 726 32.00 -57.65 -29.39
C ASP A 726 32.17 -57.08 -27.98
N VAL A 727 31.03 -56.80 -27.33
CA VAL A 727 30.96 -56.12 -26.02
C VAL A 727 31.63 -56.96 -24.93
N ASP A 728 31.59 -58.30 -25.04
CA ASP A 728 32.18 -59.21 -24.06
C ASP A 728 33.71 -59.17 -24.11
N LYS A 729 34.30 -59.08 -25.33
CA LYS A 729 35.74 -58.85 -25.49
C LYS A 729 36.19 -57.48 -25.00
N LEU A 730 35.38 -56.44 -25.22
CA LEU A 730 35.65 -55.10 -24.70
C LEU A 730 35.59 -55.08 -23.17
N THR A 731 34.57 -55.71 -22.58
CA THR A 731 34.37 -55.79 -21.13
C THR A 731 35.49 -56.59 -20.46
N SER A 732 35.93 -57.70 -21.07
CA SER A 732 37.02 -58.53 -20.56
C SER A 732 38.39 -57.85 -20.61
N LEU A 733 38.65 -57.00 -21.60
CA LEU A 733 39.86 -56.18 -21.62
C LEU A 733 39.84 -55.13 -20.49
N ILE A 734 38.72 -54.43 -20.32
CA ILE A 734 38.58 -53.41 -19.28
C ILE A 734 38.65 -54.04 -17.89
N SER A 735 38.04 -55.21 -17.70
CA SER A 735 38.04 -55.92 -16.42
C SER A 735 39.44 -56.42 -16.00
N LEU A 736 40.32 -56.66 -16.96
CA LEU A 736 41.73 -57.00 -16.74
C LEU A 736 42.50 -55.92 -15.97
N HIS A 737 42.12 -54.65 -16.17
CA HIS A 737 42.80 -53.50 -15.57
C HIS A 737 42.13 -52.96 -14.31
N VAL A 738 40.82 -53.13 -14.18
CA VAL A 738 40.01 -52.46 -13.15
C VAL A 738 39.26 -53.44 -12.24
N GLY A 739 39.25 -54.75 -12.56
CA GLY A 739 38.53 -55.79 -11.83
C GLY A 739 37.17 -56.12 -12.46
N SER A 740 36.31 -56.87 -11.75
CA SER A 740 34.98 -57.23 -12.28
C SER A 740 34.14 -55.97 -12.54
N ILE A 741 33.87 -55.70 -13.82
CA ILE A 741 33.12 -54.53 -14.31
C ILE A 741 32.09 -54.99 -15.32
N ILE A 742 30.91 -54.37 -15.26
CA ILE A 742 29.78 -54.61 -16.15
C ILE A 742 29.53 -53.30 -16.91
N PRO A 743 29.12 -53.35 -18.20
CA PRO A 743 28.70 -52.15 -18.92
C PRO A 743 27.53 -51.46 -18.20
N PHE A 744 27.71 -50.16 -17.92
CA PHE A 744 26.71 -49.32 -17.25
C PHE A 744 25.54 -48.98 -18.18
N SER A 745 25.81 -48.71 -19.46
CA SER A 745 24.78 -48.47 -20.47
C SER A 745 25.28 -48.87 -21.86
N ILE A 746 24.42 -49.50 -22.65
CA ILE A 746 24.67 -49.84 -24.06
C ILE A 746 23.57 -49.14 -24.87
N MET A 747 23.89 -47.99 -25.50
CA MET A 747 22.94 -47.20 -26.27
C MET A 747 23.41 -47.04 -27.71
N GLY A 748 22.75 -47.72 -28.64
CA GLY A 748 23.05 -47.61 -30.07
C GLY A 748 24.47 -48.07 -30.42
N ARG A 749 25.39 -47.12 -30.60
CA ARG A 749 26.80 -47.38 -30.88
C ARG A 749 27.72 -47.11 -29.70
N ASP A 750 27.22 -46.62 -28.57
CA ASP A 750 28.07 -46.27 -27.43
C ASP A 750 27.93 -47.31 -26.32
N VAL A 751 29.07 -47.78 -25.83
CA VAL A 751 29.17 -48.65 -24.65
C VAL A 751 29.85 -47.87 -23.54
N CYS A 752 29.17 -47.69 -22.41
CA CYS A 752 29.67 -46.91 -21.28
C CYS A 752 30.02 -47.81 -20.10
N TYR A 753 31.15 -47.55 -19.45
CA TYR A 753 31.60 -48.22 -18.23
C TYR A 753 31.83 -47.21 -17.11
N LYS A 754 31.39 -47.54 -15.89
CA LYS A 754 31.74 -46.79 -14.68
C LYS A 754 33.05 -47.35 -14.11
N LEU A 755 34.11 -46.57 -14.16
CA LEU A 755 35.45 -46.95 -13.70
C LEU A 755 35.74 -46.30 -12.34
N PRO A 756 36.04 -47.04 -11.27
CA PRO A 756 36.40 -46.46 -9.97
C PRO A 756 37.71 -45.64 -10.03
N LEU A 757 37.67 -44.41 -9.52
CA LEU A 757 38.85 -43.52 -9.46
C LEU A 757 40.00 -44.07 -8.60
N SER A 758 39.71 -44.97 -7.65
CA SER A 758 40.71 -45.66 -6.82
C SER A 758 41.71 -46.49 -7.64
N LYS A 759 41.34 -46.90 -8.87
CA LYS A 759 42.21 -47.62 -9.82
C LYS A 759 42.79 -46.72 -10.92
N SER A 760 42.74 -45.39 -10.76
CA SER A 760 43.21 -44.41 -11.76
C SER A 760 44.65 -44.63 -12.26
N ILE A 761 45.54 -45.19 -11.42
CA ILE A 761 46.93 -45.55 -11.80
C ILE A 761 46.95 -46.57 -12.96
N SER A 762 45.96 -47.45 -13.04
CA SER A 762 45.81 -48.48 -14.07
C SER A 762 45.30 -47.92 -15.41
N PHE A 763 44.63 -46.76 -15.39
CA PHE A 763 43.96 -46.21 -16.58
C PHE A 763 44.92 -45.94 -17.73
N SER A 764 46.16 -45.52 -17.46
CA SER A 764 47.17 -45.30 -18.51
C SER A 764 47.48 -46.57 -19.31
N ARG A 765 47.54 -47.73 -18.64
CA ARG A 765 47.79 -49.04 -19.28
C ARG A 765 46.54 -49.50 -20.03
N MET A 766 45.38 -49.37 -19.41
CA MET A 766 44.09 -49.68 -20.04
C MET A 766 43.87 -48.88 -21.34
N PHE A 767 44.12 -47.57 -21.34
CA PHE A 767 43.98 -46.74 -22.55
C PHE A 767 44.97 -47.13 -23.65
N ARG A 768 46.19 -47.52 -23.28
CA ARG A 768 47.18 -48.00 -24.26
C ARG A 768 46.74 -49.29 -24.93
N ASP A 769 46.22 -50.23 -24.15
CA ASP A 769 45.73 -51.52 -24.66
C ASP A 769 44.46 -51.33 -25.50
N LEU A 770 43.56 -50.44 -25.10
CA LEU A 770 42.37 -50.05 -25.89
C LEU A 770 42.75 -49.39 -27.22
N GLU A 771 43.79 -48.57 -27.26
CA GLU A 771 44.27 -47.94 -28.51
C GLU A 771 44.96 -48.97 -29.42
N HIS A 772 45.76 -49.89 -28.87
CA HIS A 772 46.41 -50.95 -29.64
C HIS A 772 45.43 -51.96 -30.23
N GLN A 773 44.40 -52.35 -29.47
CA GLN A 773 43.41 -53.36 -29.89
C GLN A 773 42.13 -52.73 -30.49
N LYS A 774 42.16 -51.43 -30.78
CA LYS A 774 41.02 -50.63 -31.28
C LYS A 774 40.35 -51.21 -32.52
N ASN A 775 41.15 -51.69 -33.48
CA ASN A 775 40.64 -52.28 -34.73
C ASN A 775 40.01 -53.66 -34.49
N ASP A 776 40.60 -54.47 -33.63
CA ASP A 776 40.16 -55.84 -33.32
C ASP A 776 38.87 -55.84 -32.49
N LEU A 777 38.77 -54.90 -31.55
CA LEU A 777 37.57 -54.64 -30.74
C LEU A 777 36.49 -53.86 -31.51
N LYS A 778 36.80 -53.40 -32.73
CA LYS A 778 35.94 -52.57 -33.57
C LYS A 778 35.43 -51.30 -32.87
N VAL A 779 36.27 -50.70 -32.03
CA VAL A 779 36.00 -49.43 -31.37
C VAL A 779 36.46 -48.30 -32.29
N ARG A 780 35.61 -47.31 -32.56
CA ARG A 780 35.94 -46.13 -33.36
C ARG A 780 36.77 -45.14 -32.56
N GLY A 781 36.44 -44.95 -31.30
CA GLY A 781 37.13 -44.07 -30.36
C GLY A 781 36.62 -44.30 -28.95
N PHE A 782 37.36 -43.82 -27.96
CA PHE A 782 36.92 -43.82 -26.58
C PHE A 782 37.18 -42.44 -25.97
N GLY A 783 36.31 -42.04 -25.06
CA GLY A 783 36.43 -40.80 -24.29
C GLY A 783 36.19 -41.11 -22.82
N MET A 784 36.92 -40.44 -21.94
CA MET A 784 36.66 -40.48 -20.52
C MET A 784 36.06 -39.14 -20.10
N SER A 785 34.87 -39.19 -19.51
CA SER A 785 34.30 -38.04 -18.81
C SER A 785 34.41 -38.26 -17.30
N SER A 786 34.77 -37.21 -16.58
CA SER A 786 34.63 -37.23 -15.13
C SER A 786 33.14 -37.21 -14.80
N VAL A 787 32.70 -38.07 -13.89
CA VAL A 787 31.36 -37.89 -13.34
C VAL A 787 31.32 -36.58 -12.54
N GLY A 788 30.25 -35.82 -12.77
CA GLY A 788 30.07 -34.51 -12.16
C GLY A 788 29.71 -34.59 -10.68
N LEU A 789 29.54 -33.43 -10.06
CA LEU A 789 28.96 -33.30 -8.72
C LEU A 789 27.60 -34.01 -8.54
N GLU A 790 26.93 -34.36 -9.63
CA GLU A 790 25.66 -35.12 -9.64
C GLU A 790 25.75 -36.46 -8.91
N GLU A 791 26.80 -37.27 -9.13
CA GLU A 791 26.92 -38.59 -8.48
C GLU A 791 27.22 -38.46 -6.98
N ILE A 792 28.00 -37.44 -6.60
CA ILE A 792 28.24 -37.08 -5.20
C ILE A 792 26.91 -36.69 -4.55
N PHE A 793 26.11 -35.86 -5.21
CA PHE A 793 24.83 -35.43 -4.67
C PHE A 793 23.81 -36.58 -4.60
N MET A 794 23.78 -37.47 -5.60
CA MET A 794 22.89 -38.62 -5.66
C MET A 794 23.22 -39.68 -4.61
N SER A 795 24.50 -40.01 -4.41
CA SER A 795 24.92 -40.98 -3.38
C SER A 795 24.48 -40.56 -1.99
N PHE A 796 24.64 -39.29 -1.63
CA PHE A 796 24.12 -38.76 -0.36
C PHE A 796 22.59 -38.68 -0.30
N GLY A 797 21.90 -38.60 -1.44
CA GLY A 797 20.43 -38.60 -1.51
C GLY A 797 19.81 -40.00 -1.52
N GLU A 798 20.53 -41.03 -1.94
CA GLU A 798 20.09 -42.43 -1.93
C GLU A 798 20.07 -43.02 -0.51
N GLU A 799 21.08 -42.72 0.31
CA GLU A 799 21.09 -43.07 1.75
C GLU A 799 19.85 -42.54 2.50
N GLU A 800 19.28 -41.41 2.05
CA GLU A 800 18.09 -40.82 2.65
C GLU A 800 16.78 -41.57 2.32
N ARG A 801 16.66 -42.17 1.12
CA ARG A 801 15.49 -43.00 0.79
C ARG A 801 15.44 -44.25 1.68
N ASP A 802 16.60 -44.83 1.97
CA ASP A 802 16.71 -46.01 2.83
C ASP A 802 16.45 -45.67 4.31
N SER A 803 16.87 -44.48 4.78
CA SER A 803 16.58 -44.02 6.14
C SER A 803 15.10 -43.63 6.38
N ARG A 804 14.39 -43.12 5.36
CA ARG A 804 12.93 -42.82 5.46
C ARG A 804 12.06 -44.07 5.47
N ASN A 805 12.52 -45.17 4.87
CA ASN A 805 11.82 -46.46 4.93
C ASN A 805 11.97 -47.18 6.27
N SER A 806 12.93 -46.78 7.13
CA SER A 806 13.18 -47.44 8.42
C SER A 806 12.63 -46.68 9.63
N GLY A 807 12.02 -45.51 9.44
CA GLY A 807 11.51 -44.63 10.50
C GLY A 807 10.06 -44.18 10.33
N GLY A 808 9.11 -45.10 10.49
CA GLY A 808 7.75 -44.84 10.98
C GLY A 808 6.87 -43.83 10.23
N ALA A 809 6.10 -44.36 9.27
CA ALA A 809 4.66 -44.11 9.19
C ALA A 809 4.03 -45.39 8.62
N GLU A 810 3.08 -45.99 9.33
CA GLU A 810 2.16 -46.96 8.72
C GLU A 810 1.58 -46.31 7.46
N LYS A 811 2.01 -46.81 6.30
CA LYS A 811 1.23 -46.66 5.08
C LYS A 811 -0.02 -47.50 5.31
N ASN A 812 -1.16 -46.84 5.37
CA ASN A 812 -2.41 -47.48 5.00
C ASN A 812 -2.26 -47.89 3.53
N ASP A 813 -1.88 -49.14 3.31
CA ASP A 813 -1.97 -49.82 2.03
C ASP A 813 -3.45 -50.17 1.78
N GLU A 814 -4.28 -49.15 1.55
CA GLU A 814 -5.60 -49.26 0.91
C GLU A 814 -5.87 -47.99 0.10
N ALA A 815 -5.15 -47.83 -1.00
CA ALA A 815 -5.58 -47.15 -2.23
C ALA A 815 -4.41 -47.12 -3.23
N ASP A 816 -4.69 -47.50 -4.48
CA ASP A 816 -3.85 -47.43 -5.68
C ASP A 816 -2.87 -48.59 -5.93
N ASP A 817 -3.44 -49.78 -6.16
CA ASP A 817 -3.00 -50.63 -7.28
C ASP A 817 -4.20 -50.76 -8.23
N ASP A 818 -4.28 -49.83 -9.19
CA ASP A 818 -4.97 -49.97 -10.48
C ASP A 818 -4.70 -48.69 -11.29
N VAL A 819 -3.44 -48.46 -11.65
CA VAL A 819 -3.12 -47.65 -12.82
C VAL A 819 -2.87 -48.63 -13.95
N GLU A 820 -3.97 -49.08 -14.57
CA GLU A 820 -3.91 -49.56 -15.94
C GLU A 820 -3.18 -48.50 -16.77
N ASN A 821 -2.14 -48.93 -17.47
CA ASN A 821 -1.56 -48.16 -18.56
C ASN A 821 -2.64 -48.06 -19.65
N GLU A 822 -3.53 -47.08 -19.53
CA GLU A 822 -4.29 -46.59 -20.67
C GLU A 822 -3.29 -45.87 -21.57
N ASP A 823 -2.96 -46.53 -22.68
CA ASP A 823 -2.35 -45.90 -23.84
C ASP A 823 -3.13 -44.62 -24.15
N TYR A 824 -2.47 -43.47 -23.95
CA TYR A 824 -2.98 -42.19 -24.44
C TYR A 824 -2.86 -42.23 -25.97
N ASP A 825 -3.88 -42.77 -26.63
CA ASP A 825 -4.19 -42.41 -28.00
C ASP A 825 -4.48 -40.89 -28.00
N GLN A 826 -3.48 -40.12 -28.41
CA GLN A 826 -3.65 -38.73 -28.80
C GLN A 826 -4.47 -38.71 -30.10
N GLU A 827 -5.78 -38.89 -29.99
CA GLU A 827 -6.69 -38.33 -30.99
C GLU A 827 -6.61 -36.80 -30.85
N GLU A 828 -5.95 -36.16 -31.82
CA GLU A 828 -6.07 -34.74 -32.12
C GLU A 828 -7.51 -34.43 -32.55
N SER A 829 -8.45 -34.52 -31.61
CA SER A 829 -9.79 -33.98 -31.73
C SER A 829 -9.70 -32.47 -31.51
N GLU A 830 -9.92 -31.69 -32.58
CA GLU A 830 -10.02 -30.24 -32.49
C GLU A 830 -10.98 -29.89 -31.35
N PRO A 831 -10.52 -29.16 -30.31
CA PRO A 831 -11.32 -28.97 -29.11
C PRO A 831 -12.58 -28.19 -29.45
N ASN A 832 -13.72 -28.88 -29.36
CA ASN A 832 -15.02 -28.35 -29.69
C ASN A 832 -15.28 -27.06 -28.91
N CYS A 833 -15.57 -25.94 -29.60
CA CYS A 833 -15.63 -24.60 -29.00
C CYS A 833 -16.54 -24.53 -27.75
N GLY A 834 -17.61 -25.32 -27.73
CA GLY A 834 -18.52 -25.44 -26.58
C GLY A 834 -17.89 -26.08 -25.32
N SER A 835 -17.01 -27.08 -25.47
CA SER A 835 -16.34 -27.70 -24.33
C SER A 835 -15.28 -26.77 -23.75
N GLN A 836 -14.54 -26.04 -24.60
CA GLN A 836 -13.62 -24.99 -24.18
C GLN A 836 -14.33 -23.85 -23.46
N TRP A 837 -15.48 -23.39 -23.98
CA TRP A 837 -16.29 -22.37 -23.32
C TRP A 837 -16.79 -22.85 -21.95
N ARG A 838 -17.29 -24.09 -21.87
CA ARG A 838 -17.74 -24.68 -20.60
C ARG A 838 -16.59 -24.79 -19.60
N ALA A 839 -15.41 -25.24 -20.02
CA ALA A 839 -14.22 -25.28 -19.18
C ALA A 839 -13.79 -23.89 -18.71
N MET A 840 -13.84 -22.88 -19.59
CA MET A 840 -13.57 -21.48 -19.24
C MET A 840 -14.59 -20.92 -18.24
N MET A 841 -15.88 -21.25 -18.39
CA MET A 841 -16.93 -20.83 -17.46
C MET A 841 -16.81 -21.54 -16.11
N ILE A 842 -16.51 -22.83 -16.09
CA ILE A 842 -16.22 -23.58 -14.85
C ILE A 842 -15.00 -22.99 -14.15
N LYS A 843 -13.92 -22.71 -14.89
CA LYS A 843 -12.73 -22.04 -14.32
C LYS A 843 -13.07 -20.68 -13.72
N LYS A 844 -13.87 -19.85 -14.41
CA LYS A 844 -14.33 -18.56 -13.88
C LYS A 844 -15.20 -18.72 -12.64
N TYR A 845 -16.11 -19.70 -12.64
CA TYR A 845 -16.97 -20.03 -11.51
C TYR A 845 -16.15 -20.46 -10.29
N LEU A 846 -15.22 -21.41 -10.46
CA LEU A 846 -14.33 -21.87 -9.39
C LEU A 846 -13.46 -20.71 -8.85
N SER A 847 -12.85 -19.92 -9.74
CA SER A 847 -12.03 -18.76 -9.36
C SER A 847 -12.82 -17.68 -8.60
N PHE A 848 -14.11 -17.52 -8.94
CA PHE A 848 -15.01 -16.58 -8.26
C PHE A 848 -15.36 -17.06 -6.84
N PHE A 849 -15.63 -18.35 -6.65
CA PHE A 849 -15.95 -18.94 -5.34
C PHE A 849 -14.74 -19.09 -4.41
N GLU A 850 -13.54 -19.31 -4.97
CA GLU A 850 -12.30 -19.30 -4.18
C GLU A 850 -11.99 -17.91 -3.61
N ASN A 851 -12.32 -16.85 -4.35
CA ASN A 851 -12.16 -15.45 -3.92
C ASN A 851 -13.36 -14.93 -3.10
N LYS A 852 -13.64 -15.61 -1.98
CA LYS A 852 -14.77 -15.31 -1.06
C LYS A 852 -14.86 -13.83 -0.66
N VAL A 853 -13.73 -13.15 -0.47
CA VAL A 853 -13.68 -11.72 -0.08
C VAL A 853 -14.22 -10.82 -1.19
N TYR A 854 -13.85 -11.08 -2.44
CA TYR A 854 -14.30 -10.30 -3.59
C TYR A 854 -15.82 -10.44 -3.79
N PHE A 855 -16.33 -11.66 -3.68
CA PHE A 855 -17.76 -11.95 -3.76
C PHE A 855 -18.58 -11.19 -2.71
N VAL A 856 -18.14 -11.25 -1.45
CA VAL A 856 -18.81 -10.58 -0.34
C VAL A 856 -18.82 -9.05 -0.54
N LEU A 857 -17.70 -8.45 -0.99
CA LEU A 857 -17.63 -7.01 -1.29
C LEU A 857 -18.57 -6.60 -2.43
N LEU A 858 -18.61 -7.37 -3.52
CA LEU A 858 -19.43 -7.07 -4.69
C LEU A 858 -20.92 -7.09 -4.38
N LEU A 859 -21.34 -7.92 -3.41
CA LEU A 859 -22.73 -8.05 -2.98
C LEU A 859 -23.10 -7.02 -1.90
N LEU A 860 -22.21 -6.76 -0.92
CA LEU A 860 -22.48 -5.81 0.16
C LEU A 860 -22.51 -4.36 -0.29
N ILE A 861 -21.60 -3.93 -1.17
CA ILE A 861 -21.48 -2.51 -1.54
C ILE A 861 -22.78 -1.95 -2.15
N PRO A 862 -23.39 -2.60 -3.17
CA PRO A 862 -24.65 -2.11 -3.74
C PRO A 862 -25.81 -2.15 -2.75
N ILE A 863 -25.87 -3.17 -1.88
CA ILE A 863 -26.92 -3.29 -0.86
C ILE A 863 -26.80 -2.17 0.17
N VAL A 864 -25.60 -1.90 0.68
CA VAL A 864 -25.35 -0.81 1.63
C VAL A 864 -25.66 0.53 0.98
N TYR A 865 -25.25 0.73 -0.28
CA TYR A 865 -25.58 1.94 -1.03
C TYR A 865 -27.10 2.10 -1.19
N TYR A 866 -27.80 1.05 -1.63
CA TYR A 866 -29.25 1.07 -1.78
C TYR A 866 -29.97 1.35 -0.45
N LEU A 867 -29.57 0.67 0.64
CA LEU A 867 -30.11 0.93 1.98
C LEU A 867 -29.84 2.37 2.42
N SER A 868 -28.66 2.93 2.12
CA SER A 868 -28.35 4.33 2.45
C SER A 868 -29.24 5.32 1.69
N THR A 869 -29.54 5.05 0.41
CA THR A 869 -30.47 5.87 -0.37
C THR A 869 -31.89 5.77 0.16
N LEU A 870 -32.28 4.60 0.66
CA LEU A 870 -33.61 4.35 1.21
C LEU A 870 -33.80 5.04 2.57
N ILE A 871 -32.75 5.09 3.40
CA ILE A 871 -32.74 5.85 4.67
C ILE A 871 -32.75 7.36 4.41
N SER A 872 -32.09 7.82 3.35
CA SER A 872 -32.01 9.25 2.99
C SER A 872 -33.23 9.75 2.22
N ALA A 873 -34.09 8.85 1.73
CA ALA A 873 -35.31 9.20 1.03
C ALA A 873 -36.32 9.80 2.04
N THR A 874 -36.38 11.13 2.11
CA THR A 874 -37.45 11.83 2.81
C THR A 874 -38.75 11.65 2.04
N ASP A 875 -39.81 11.15 2.69
CA ASP A 875 -41.15 11.04 2.12
C ASP A 875 -41.58 12.41 1.56
N PRO A 876 -41.85 12.55 0.25
CA PRO A 876 -42.30 13.82 -0.33
C PRO A 876 -43.67 14.26 0.21
N GLN A 877 -44.39 13.38 0.91
CA GLN A 877 -45.67 13.66 1.56
C GLN A 877 -45.53 14.25 2.98
N ASN A 878 -44.35 14.19 3.58
CA ASN A 878 -44.06 14.79 4.89
C ASN A 878 -43.46 16.19 4.69
N LEU A 879 -44.29 17.14 4.24
CA LEU A 879 -43.97 18.55 4.39
C LEU A 879 -43.76 18.84 5.89
N PRO A 880 -42.67 19.52 6.30
CA PRO A 880 -42.47 19.87 7.70
C PRO A 880 -43.66 20.72 8.17
N ARG A 881 -44.47 20.15 9.07
CA ARG A 881 -45.48 20.91 9.79
C ARG A 881 -44.72 21.84 10.73
N ILE A 882 -44.96 23.14 10.63
CA ILE A 882 -44.54 24.06 11.69
C ILE A 882 -45.18 23.54 12.98
N PRO A 883 -44.41 23.28 14.05
CA PRO A 883 -44.99 22.88 15.33
C PRO A 883 -45.99 23.95 15.77
N LYS A 884 -47.12 23.52 16.35
CA LYS A 884 -48.01 24.44 17.08
C LYS A 884 -47.17 25.11 18.18
N ASP A 885 -46.93 26.41 18.04
CA ASP A 885 -46.36 27.35 19.01
C ASP A 885 -45.27 26.81 19.97
N PRO A 886 -43.97 27.14 19.77
CA PRO A 886 -42.95 26.98 20.78
C PRO A 886 -42.78 28.31 21.56
N GLU A 887 -43.84 28.83 22.17
CA GLU A 887 -43.70 29.82 23.25
C GLU A 887 -44.59 29.42 24.43
N LYS A 888 -44.06 28.45 25.19
CA LYS A 888 -44.14 28.38 26.64
C LYS A 888 -42.76 28.07 27.21
#